data_AF-A0AAN8P9T5-F1
#
_entry.id   AF-A0AAN8P9T5-F1
#
_cell.length_a   1.000
_cell.length_b   1.000
_cell.length_c   1.000
_cell.angle_alpha   90.00
_cell.angle_beta   90.00
_cell.angle_gamma   90.00
#
_symmetry.space_group_name_H-M   'P 1'
#
loop_
_entity.id
_entity.type
_entity.pdbx_description
1 polymer ?
#
loop_
_entity_poly.entity_id
_entity_poly.type
_entity_poly.pdbx_seq_one_letter_code
_entity_poly.pdbx_strand_id
1 'polypeptide(L)'
;MSRHLLTVHGDEVRVRGIRHLPKRSKRRMADLEILANEGNFKHNVEVIKNQKGHIVIARRSLKEDMHEPKDYIPCEFCKKFILNKNLWHHRRNCLVWKEYHSKSLETGENELSNYARRGRHLLNSALFQEDTNKLEELFTRMNDDEVKCIVTGDRLIKRFLQLKMESLGDKEDQKNHDINRVSQGGRTLGRLVLEARKRRPAEMLSLDGLLKPEYFDLVVECTKSMAMHTEKDKPALTLGRLVGNLLGHLIQIKIGDSLRENNETKNQEANNFHKIFGSEWLCRVNSFFTKKINSEKRNKLQIIPLTEDLQKLRLYILDQIKEAISSLQSSPKQTNWTRLAQLTLARLILFNKRRRAEVTELKMSDYEGRPRWSEDTNREIDLTLSESDKLLMKRMDMVISAEKSRENVNAFVLIPPECKRAIDLLISSRSAVGVRSTNPYIFSRMNSDTPLSGYMEIKDLAEAYPGIKYSERISSRAIRKYAATVSQVLDMTDKEVEILATHLGHDVKTHKEFYRLSNSTIELSKVSQMMLAMEAGDMYKFKGKKLKDIDVSYFTNFEEEDIDINDDVEELTTNTGPSDIALTSKTEVTKESSKRSDTVKTTLHPVMGKRKWQDEETAVLKKKFKAYISGKMVPVSNHDIKAAKDENELLGKRTNAQIRSKLNNIRLGKSK
;
A
#
# COMPACT_ATOMS: atom_id res chain seq x y z
N MET A 1 16.11 -25.93 47.15
CA MET A 1 14.94 -26.19 46.29
C MET A 1 14.37 -27.61 46.46
N SER A 2 14.89 -28.64 45.78
CA SER A 2 14.17 -29.91 45.56
C SER A 2 13.75 -30.67 46.83
N ARG A 3 14.58 -30.65 47.89
CA ARG A 3 14.23 -31.24 49.20
C ARG A 3 13.02 -30.53 49.83
N HIS A 4 13.08 -29.19 49.90
CA HIS A 4 12.03 -28.35 50.47
C HIS A 4 10.68 -28.51 49.76
N LEU A 5 10.65 -28.51 48.42
CA LEU A 5 9.41 -28.79 47.66
C LEU A 5 8.78 -30.12 48.08
N LEU A 6 9.58 -31.19 48.14
CA LEU A 6 9.12 -32.53 48.48
C LEU A 6 8.74 -32.74 49.96
N THR A 7 9.19 -31.87 50.88
CA THR A 7 8.92 -31.99 52.33
C THR A 7 7.87 -31.00 52.84
N VAL A 8 7.79 -29.80 52.27
CA VAL A 8 6.87 -28.72 52.71
C VAL A 8 5.63 -28.65 51.83
N HIS A 9 5.80 -28.77 50.51
CA HIS A 9 4.69 -28.77 49.54
C HIS A 9 4.34 -30.18 49.08
N GLY A 10 4.55 -31.20 49.93
CA GLY A 10 4.43 -32.61 49.58
C GLY A 10 3.03 -33.08 49.22
N ASP A 11 2.02 -32.25 49.47
CA ASP A 11 0.59 -32.52 49.27
C ASP A 11 -0.04 -31.75 48.10
N GLU A 12 0.67 -30.77 47.54
CA GLU A 12 0.33 -30.12 46.27
C GLU A 12 0.23 -31.17 45.17
N VAL A 13 -0.89 -31.24 44.43
CA VAL A 13 -1.24 -32.36 43.54
C VAL A 13 -0.08 -32.75 42.60
N ARG A 14 0.58 -31.76 42.00
CA ARG A 14 1.71 -31.97 41.07
C ARG A 14 3.00 -32.40 41.78
N VAL A 15 3.27 -31.90 42.98
CA VAL A 15 4.43 -32.32 43.81
C VAL A 15 4.21 -33.72 44.40
N ARG A 16 2.97 -34.02 44.80
CA ARG A 16 2.52 -35.35 45.25
C ARG A 16 2.74 -36.39 44.13
N GLY A 17 2.39 -36.08 42.88
CA GLY A 17 2.72 -36.95 41.73
C GLY A 17 4.22 -37.23 41.60
N ILE A 18 5.06 -36.19 41.66
CA ILE A 18 6.52 -36.29 41.61
C ILE A 18 7.09 -37.07 42.81
N ARG A 19 6.46 -36.99 43.98
CA ARG A 19 6.86 -37.70 45.20
C ARG A 19 6.75 -39.22 45.05
N HIS A 20 5.79 -39.71 44.27
CA HIS A 20 5.58 -41.14 43.99
C HIS A 20 6.54 -41.73 42.95
N LEU A 21 7.13 -40.93 42.06
CA LEU A 21 8.12 -41.42 41.10
C LEU A 21 9.38 -41.98 41.81
N PRO A 22 10.09 -42.99 41.28
CA PRO A 22 11.26 -43.55 41.95
C PRO A 22 12.35 -42.51 42.25
N LYS A 23 12.97 -42.59 43.44
CA LYS A 23 14.08 -41.72 43.85
C LYS A 23 15.23 -41.81 42.82
N ARG A 24 15.84 -40.67 42.47
CA ARG A 24 16.89 -40.53 41.43
C ARG A 24 16.48 -40.94 39.99
N SER A 25 15.21 -41.24 39.70
CA SER A 25 14.78 -41.47 38.31
C SER A 25 14.88 -40.20 37.44
N LYS A 26 15.25 -40.35 36.16
CA LYS A 26 15.42 -39.23 35.21
C LYS A 26 14.16 -38.36 35.12
N ARG A 27 12.98 -38.99 35.05
CA ARG A 27 11.68 -38.32 35.02
C ARG A 27 11.42 -37.47 36.28
N ARG A 28 11.63 -38.04 37.48
CA ARG A 28 11.51 -37.30 38.75
C ARG A 28 12.45 -36.09 38.82
N MET A 29 13.64 -36.16 38.22
CA MET A 29 14.55 -35.03 38.13
C MET A 29 14.05 -33.97 37.14
N ALA A 30 13.55 -34.38 35.97
CA ALA A 30 12.98 -33.48 34.97
C ALA A 30 11.74 -32.73 35.51
N ASP A 31 10.79 -33.42 36.14
CA ASP A 31 9.58 -32.78 36.68
C ASP A 31 9.89 -31.73 37.77
N LEU A 32 10.89 -32.00 38.62
CA LEU A 32 11.39 -31.05 39.62
C LEU A 32 12.09 -29.84 38.96
N GLU A 33 12.79 -30.06 37.84
CA GLU A 33 13.40 -28.97 37.06
C GLU A 33 12.34 -28.10 36.37
N ILE A 34 11.27 -28.70 35.81
CA ILE A 34 10.14 -27.97 35.21
C ILE A 34 9.48 -27.07 36.25
N LEU A 35 9.17 -27.58 37.44
CA LEU A 35 8.58 -26.77 38.53
C LEU A 35 9.49 -25.61 38.95
N ALA A 36 10.81 -25.86 39.06
CA ALA A 36 11.77 -24.80 39.37
C ALA A 36 11.83 -23.75 38.25
N ASN A 37 11.85 -24.16 36.98
CA ASN A 37 11.85 -23.25 35.84
C ASN A 37 10.54 -22.47 35.71
N GLU A 38 9.39 -23.02 36.10
CA GLU A 38 8.11 -22.30 36.17
C GLU A 38 8.11 -21.19 37.21
N GLY A 39 8.67 -21.42 38.40
CA GLY A 39 8.89 -20.38 39.39
C GLY A 39 9.86 -19.30 38.89
N ASN A 40 11.01 -19.71 38.35
CA ASN A 40 11.99 -18.81 37.75
C ASN A 40 11.40 -17.97 36.59
N PHE A 41 10.51 -18.56 35.78
CA PHE A 41 9.85 -17.88 34.68
C PHE A 41 8.94 -16.75 35.18
N LYS A 42 8.10 -17.00 36.21
CA LYS A 42 7.26 -15.96 36.82
C LYS A 42 8.09 -14.82 37.40
N HIS A 43 9.13 -15.15 38.18
CA HIS A 43 10.08 -14.18 38.72
C HIS A 43 10.76 -13.34 37.63
N ASN A 44 11.22 -13.98 36.55
CA ASN A 44 11.88 -13.26 35.45
C ASN A 44 10.92 -12.33 34.71
N VAL A 45 9.69 -12.75 34.46
CA VAL A 45 8.64 -11.91 33.85
C VAL A 45 8.37 -10.68 34.71
N GLU A 46 8.29 -10.84 36.03
CA GLU A 46 8.10 -9.72 36.97
C GLU A 46 9.31 -8.76 37.01
N VAL A 47 10.53 -9.29 37.09
CA VAL A 47 11.78 -8.49 37.04
C VAL A 47 11.90 -7.70 35.72
N ILE A 48 11.55 -8.32 34.58
CA ILE A 48 11.58 -7.67 33.27
C ILE A 48 10.49 -6.60 33.17
N LYS A 49 9.28 -6.88 33.64
CA LYS A 49 8.13 -5.94 33.64
C LYS A 49 8.39 -4.72 34.51
N ASN A 50 8.98 -4.91 35.69
CA ASN A 50 9.25 -3.87 36.67
C ASN A 50 10.64 -3.21 36.52
N GLN A 51 11.46 -3.70 35.58
CA GLN A 51 12.86 -3.28 35.34
C GLN A 51 13.74 -3.23 36.60
N LYS A 52 13.46 -4.08 37.59
CA LYS A 52 14.08 -4.03 38.93
C LYS A 52 14.41 -5.44 39.44
N GLY A 53 15.66 -5.64 39.85
CA GLY A 53 16.18 -6.92 40.34
C GLY A 53 17.00 -7.68 39.28
N HIS A 54 17.19 -8.98 39.49
CA HIS A 54 18.00 -9.83 38.61
C HIS A 54 17.20 -11.05 38.12
N ILE A 55 17.35 -11.40 36.85
CA ILE A 55 16.75 -12.59 36.24
C ILE A 55 17.55 -13.86 36.56
N VAL A 56 16.86 -14.98 36.72
CA VAL A 56 17.41 -16.32 36.92
C VAL A 56 17.62 -17.00 35.57
N ILE A 57 18.89 -17.25 35.23
CA ILE A 57 19.34 -17.74 33.92
C ILE A 57 20.03 -19.12 34.02
N ALA A 58 19.95 -19.92 32.96
CA ALA A 58 20.39 -21.34 32.97
C ALA A 58 21.89 -21.56 33.24
N ARG A 59 22.73 -20.61 32.84
CA ARG A 59 24.18 -20.53 33.10
C ARG A 59 24.52 -19.04 33.18
N ARG A 60 25.23 -18.62 34.22
CA ARG A 60 25.77 -17.25 34.31
C ARG A 60 26.93 -17.10 33.34
N SER A 61 27.03 -15.95 32.68
CA SER A 61 28.24 -15.55 31.97
C SER A 61 29.43 -15.38 32.92
N LEU A 62 30.64 -15.42 32.35
CA LEU A 62 31.84 -14.84 32.97
C LEU A 62 31.75 -13.31 32.91
N LYS A 63 32.59 -12.60 33.69
CA LYS A 63 32.53 -11.13 33.82
C LYS A 63 32.73 -10.39 32.49
N GLU A 64 33.51 -10.94 31.57
CA GLU A 64 33.76 -10.34 30.25
C GLU A 64 32.56 -10.45 29.27
N ASP A 65 31.58 -11.31 29.55
CA ASP A 65 30.52 -11.73 28.60
C ASP A 65 29.12 -11.32 29.13
N MET A 66 28.99 -10.10 29.67
CA MET A 66 27.76 -9.58 30.28
C MET A 66 26.68 -9.23 29.26
N HIS A 67 25.76 -10.18 29.03
CA HIS A 67 24.54 -9.97 28.22
C HIS A 67 23.40 -9.33 29.02
N GLU A 68 22.59 -8.52 28.35
CA GLU A 68 21.42 -7.86 28.95
C GLU A 68 20.25 -8.84 29.17
N PRO A 69 19.27 -8.50 30.05
CA PRO A 69 18.09 -9.35 30.25
C PRO A 69 17.30 -9.68 28.98
N LYS A 70 17.33 -8.79 27.97
CA LYS A 70 16.67 -8.96 26.66
C LYS A 70 17.28 -10.08 25.79
N ASP A 71 18.53 -10.46 26.06
CA ASP A 71 19.26 -11.46 25.26
C ASP A 71 18.91 -12.90 25.65
N TYR A 72 18.17 -13.08 26.77
CA TYR A 72 17.73 -14.36 27.29
C TYR A 72 16.27 -14.63 26.93
N ILE A 73 16.03 -15.75 26.25
CA ILE A 73 14.70 -16.19 25.82
C ILE A 73 14.34 -17.47 26.61
N PRO A 74 13.10 -17.60 27.13
CA PRO A 74 12.66 -18.85 27.75
C PRO A 74 12.44 -19.94 26.68
N CYS A 75 12.86 -21.18 26.98
CA CYS A 75 12.45 -22.33 26.19
C CYS A 75 10.94 -22.54 26.29
N GLU A 76 10.23 -22.64 25.16
CA GLU A 76 8.78 -22.85 25.12
C GLU A 76 8.31 -24.08 25.94
N PHE A 77 9.09 -25.17 25.94
CA PHE A 77 8.74 -26.43 26.63
C PHE A 77 9.09 -26.44 28.11
N CYS A 78 10.34 -26.07 28.47
CA CYS A 78 10.83 -26.19 29.85
C CYS A 78 10.92 -24.85 30.61
N LYS A 79 10.53 -23.73 29.98
CA LYS A 79 10.47 -22.35 30.49
C LYS A 79 11.79 -21.75 31.01
N LYS A 80 12.89 -22.50 30.90
CA LYS A 80 14.24 -22.09 31.29
C LYS A 80 14.76 -20.95 30.42
N PHE A 81 15.23 -19.86 31.03
CA PHE A 81 15.81 -18.69 30.34
C PHE A 81 17.25 -18.95 29.89
N ILE A 82 17.51 -18.76 28.60
CA ILE A 82 18.76 -19.14 27.93
C ILE A 82 19.11 -18.06 26.90
N LEU A 83 20.39 -17.70 26.79
CA LEU A 83 20.88 -16.80 25.74
C LEU A 83 20.38 -17.24 24.36
N ASN A 84 19.85 -16.31 23.56
CA ASN A 84 19.31 -16.55 22.23
C ASN A 84 20.29 -17.38 21.36
N LYS A 85 21.58 -17.01 21.36
CA LYS A 85 22.68 -17.73 20.68
C LYS A 85 22.81 -19.22 21.04
N ASN A 86 22.37 -19.62 22.23
CA ASN A 86 22.50 -20.98 22.77
C ASN A 86 21.18 -21.78 22.82
N LEU A 87 20.04 -21.16 22.48
CA LEU A 87 18.73 -21.79 22.61
C LEU A 87 18.56 -23.03 21.69
N TRP A 88 19.25 -23.05 20.55
CA TRP A 88 19.25 -24.18 19.62
C TRP A 88 19.99 -25.42 20.17
N HIS A 89 21.14 -25.21 20.81
CA HIS A 89 21.87 -26.26 21.53
C HIS A 89 21.01 -26.83 22.66
N HIS A 90 20.27 -25.96 23.38
CA HIS A 90 19.34 -26.39 24.40
C HIS A 90 18.18 -27.23 23.82
N ARG A 91 17.53 -26.83 22.72
CA ARG A 91 16.44 -27.62 22.10
C ARG A 91 16.84 -29.07 21.89
N ARG A 92 18.02 -29.32 21.30
CA ARG A 92 18.57 -30.67 21.07
C ARG A 92 18.76 -31.52 22.33
N ASN A 93 18.82 -30.89 23.51
CA ASN A 93 19.05 -31.55 24.81
C ASN A 93 17.94 -31.33 25.85
N CYS A 94 16.87 -30.63 25.51
CA CYS A 94 15.74 -30.39 26.39
C CYS A 94 14.96 -31.69 26.63
N LEU A 95 14.92 -32.16 27.88
CA LEU A 95 14.24 -33.41 28.24
C LEU A 95 12.74 -33.35 27.91
N VAL A 96 12.09 -32.24 28.23
CA VAL A 96 10.66 -32.00 27.94
C VAL A 96 10.37 -32.04 26.43
N TRP A 97 11.25 -31.49 25.61
CA TRP A 97 11.13 -31.53 24.15
C TRP A 97 11.25 -32.96 23.60
N LYS A 98 12.19 -33.75 24.15
CA LYS A 98 12.36 -35.16 23.79
C LYS A 98 11.17 -36.02 24.20
N GLU A 99 10.64 -35.85 25.41
CA GLU A 99 9.44 -36.56 25.86
C GLU A 99 8.21 -36.18 25.00
N TYR A 100 8.02 -34.88 24.70
CA TYR A 100 6.91 -34.41 23.86
C TYR A 100 6.93 -35.02 22.44
N HIS A 101 8.06 -34.95 21.73
CA HIS A 101 8.16 -35.46 20.36
C HIS A 101 8.43 -36.97 20.25
N SER A 102 8.77 -37.66 21.35
CA SER A 102 8.84 -39.14 21.34
C SER A 102 7.51 -39.81 20.96
N LYS A 103 6.40 -39.06 21.03
CA LYS A 103 5.06 -39.48 20.61
C LYS A 103 4.60 -38.93 19.26
N SER A 104 5.40 -38.12 18.57
CA SER A 104 4.98 -37.37 17.36
C SER A 104 5.82 -37.69 16.11
N LEU A 105 6.34 -38.92 16.01
CA LEU A 105 7.30 -39.31 14.95
C LEU A 105 6.65 -39.68 13.61
N GLU A 106 5.32 -39.73 13.52
CA GLU A 106 4.59 -40.15 12.31
C GLU A 106 4.38 -39.01 11.29
N THR A 107 4.38 -37.75 11.73
CA THR A 107 4.30 -36.58 10.82
C THR A 107 5.68 -35.98 10.57
N GLY A 108 6.20 -36.20 9.35
CA GLY A 108 7.52 -35.72 8.89
C GLY A 108 7.63 -34.20 8.66
N GLU A 109 6.97 -33.37 9.46
CA GLU A 109 7.10 -31.92 9.38
C GLU A 109 8.48 -31.47 9.91
N ASN A 110 9.34 -31.03 8.99
CA ASN A 110 10.62 -30.41 9.30
C ASN A 110 10.45 -29.04 9.98
N GLU A 111 10.14 -29.03 11.29
CA GLU A 111 10.10 -27.84 12.14
C GLU A 111 11.50 -27.26 12.44
N LEU A 112 12.23 -26.90 11.39
CA LEU A 112 13.51 -26.18 11.44
C LEU A 112 13.27 -24.68 11.21
N SER A 113 13.16 -23.91 12.31
CA SER A 113 13.64 -22.51 12.40
C SER A 113 13.18 -21.77 13.68
N ASN A 114 11.95 -22.00 14.15
CA ASN A 114 11.21 -20.99 14.93
C ASN A 114 11.22 -21.14 16.47
N TYR A 115 12.08 -21.96 17.07
CA TYR A 115 12.18 -22.14 18.53
C TYR A 115 12.40 -20.81 19.29
N ALA A 116 13.24 -19.91 18.77
CA ALA A 116 13.46 -18.59 19.35
C ALA A 116 12.27 -17.64 19.18
N ARG A 117 11.42 -17.84 18.15
CA ARG A 117 10.15 -17.11 17.97
C ARG A 117 9.11 -17.60 18.97
N ARG A 118 8.98 -18.91 19.16
CA ARG A 118 8.04 -19.52 20.12
C ARG A 118 8.40 -19.21 21.58
N GLY A 119 9.69 -19.22 21.93
CA GLY A 119 10.16 -18.74 23.23
C GLY A 119 9.87 -17.26 23.47
N ARG A 120 9.97 -16.40 22.43
CA ARG A 120 9.57 -14.98 22.52
C ARG A 120 8.06 -14.79 22.62
N HIS A 121 7.25 -15.61 21.95
CA HIS A 121 5.78 -15.63 22.12
C HIS A 121 5.40 -16.01 23.57
N LEU A 122 6.00 -17.06 24.14
CA LEU A 122 5.79 -17.40 25.55
C LEU A 122 6.19 -16.27 26.52
N LEU A 123 7.25 -15.51 26.22
CA LEU A 123 7.66 -14.37 27.03
C LEU A 123 6.72 -13.17 26.87
N ASN A 124 6.33 -12.84 25.64
CA ASN A 124 5.46 -11.71 25.31
C ASN A 124 4.07 -11.89 25.93
N SER A 125 3.43 -13.05 25.72
CA SER A 125 2.13 -13.40 26.33
C SER A 125 2.12 -13.38 27.86
N ALA A 126 3.27 -13.45 28.53
CA ALA A 126 3.39 -13.31 29.98
C ALA A 126 3.70 -11.86 30.44
N LEU A 127 4.31 -11.03 29.58
CA LEU A 127 4.62 -9.62 29.85
C LEU A 127 3.43 -8.70 29.57
N PHE A 128 2.63 -9.02 28.56
CA PHE A 128 1.49 -8.23 28.10
C PHE A 128 0.17 -8.72 28.74
N GLN A 129 -0.75 -7.80 29.04
CA GLN A 129 -2.06 -8.11 29.60
C GLN A 129 -3.09 -8.38 28.48
N GLU A 130 -4.28 -8.86 28.84
CA GLU A 130 -5.25 -9.42 27.90
C GLU A 130 -5.68 -8.44 26.78
N ASP A 131 -5.83 -7.14 27.07
CA ASP A 131 -6.09 -6.09 26.08
C ASP A 131 -5.04 -6.01 24.96
N THR A 132 -3.81 -6.43 25.27
CA THR A 132 -2.65 -6.42 24.35
C THR A 132 -2.46 -7.73 23.58
N ASN A 133 -3.26 -8.78 23.82
CA ASN A 133 -3.17 -10.05 23.10
C ASN A 133 -3.34 -9.87 21.57
N LYS A 134 -4.11 -8.86 21.12
CA LYS A 134 -4.25 -8.50 19.69
C LYS A 134 -2.95 -8.00 19.04
N LEU A 135 -1.99 -7.48 19.82
CA LEU A 135 -0.72 -6.94 19.34
C LEU A 135 0.45 -7.92 19.45
N GLU A 136 0.26 -9.03 20.17
CA GLU A 136 1.34 -9.94 20.53
C GLU A 136 1.96 -10.63 19.30
N GLU A 137 1.13 -11.01 18.33
CA GLU A 137 1.57 -11.52 17.03
C GLU A 137 2.33 -10.44 16.23
N LEU A 138 1.82 -9.21 16.21
CA LEU A 138 2.42 -8.08 15.51
C LEU A 138 3.82 -7.75 16.09
N PHE A 139 3.99 -7.77 17.41
CA PHE A 139 5.30 -7.62 18.05
C PHE A 139 6.21 -8.83 17.83
N THR A 140 5.66 -10.05 17.81
CA THR A 140 6.42 -11.28 17.52
C THR A 140 6.96 -11.32 16.07
N ARG A 141 6.32 -10.57 15.15
CA ARG A 141 6.79 -10.32 13.77
C ARG A 141 7.82 -9.18 13.64
N MET A 142 8.06 -8.36 14.66
CA MET A 142 9.07 -7.28 14.64
C MET A 142 10.47 -7.79 15.01
N ASN A 143 11.48 -7.34 14.26
CA ASN A 143 12.89 -7.45 14.63
C ASN A 143 13.12 -6.95 16.06
N ASP A 144 13.87 -7.70 16.86
CA ASP A 144 14.26 -7.30 18.21
C ASP A 144 15.39 -6.27 18.16
N ASP A 145 15.01 -5.00 18.29
CA ASP A 145 15.92 -3.84 18.32
C ASP A 145 15.37 -2.75 19.27
N GLU A 146 16.16 -1.69 19.48
CA GLU A 146 15.76 -0.54 20.30
C GLU A 146 14.44 0.09 19.85
N VAL A 147 14.19 0.12 18.53
CA VAL A 147 12.93 0.61 17.95
C VAL A 147 11.74 -0.23 18.44
N LYS A 148 11.87 -1.56 18.53
CA LYS A 148 10.84 -2.43 19.12
C LYS A 148 10.65 -2.17 20.61
N CYS A 149 11.72 -1.95 21.38
CA CYS A 149 11.65 -1.60 22.80
C CYS A 149 10.86 -0.29 23.00
N ILE A 150 11.12 0.74 22.19
CA ILE A 150 10.36 1.99 22.21
C ILE A 150 8.89 1.77 21.84
N VAL A 151 8.61 1.02 20.77
CA VAL A 151 7.25 0.72 20.29
C VAL A 151 6.42 -0.08 21.32
N THR A 152 7.05 -0.98 22.07
CA THR A 152 6.38 -1.79 23.11
C THR A 152 6.28 -1.05 24.45
N GLY A 153 7.16 -0.09 24.73
CA GLY A 153 7.06 0.81 25.89
C GLY A 153 5.95 1.86 25.74
N ASP A 154 5.94 2.58 24.62
CA ASP A 154 5.11 3.78 24.43
C ASP A 154 3.60 3.50 24.35
N ARG A 155 2.82 4.16 25.22
CA ARG A 155 1.37 3.97 25.33
C ARG A 155 0.62 4.41 24.08
N LEU A 156 1.04 5.51 23.46
CA LEU A 156 0.34 6.12 22.33
C LEU A 156 0.63 5.35 21.03
N ILE A 157 1.86 4.85 20.85
CA ILE A 157 2.18 3.91 19.76
C ILE A 157 1.36 2.62 19.91
N LYS A 158 1.29 2.02 21.12
CA LYS A 158 0.45 0.83 21.37
C LYS A 158 -1.02 1.09 21.02
N ARG A 159 -1.60 2.21 21.46
CA ARG A 159 -2.99 2.56 21.17
C ARG A 159 -3.25 2.76 19.67
N PHE A 160 -2.33 3.41 18.96
CA PHE A 160 -2.37 3.51 17.49
C PHE A 160 -2.33 2.14 16.81
N LEU A 161 -1.43 1.25 17.23
CA LEU A 161 -1.33 -0.10 16.67
C LEU A 161 -2.59 -0.92 16.92
N GLN A 162 -3.18 -0.83 18.11
CA GLN A 162 -4.43 -1.53 18.47
C GLN A 162 -5.57 -1.10 17.54
N LEU A 163 -5.82 0.21 17.43
CA LEU A 163 -6.86 0.77 16.56
C LEU A 163 -6.62 0.46 15.07
N LYS A 164 -5.36 0.35 14.64
CA LYS A 164 -5.05 -0.07 13.26
C LYS A 164 -5.24 -1.56 13.01
N MET A 165 -4.92 -2.43 13.96
CA MET A 165 -5.26 -3.86 13.86
C MET A 165 -6.78 -4.08 13.86
N GLU A 166 -7.52 -3.37 14.70
CA GLU A 166 -8.98 -3.41 14.74
C GLU A 166 -9.62 -2.93 13.42
N SER A 167 -9.00 -1.96 12.74
CA SER A 167 -9.46 -1.49 11.42
C SER A 167 -9.21 -2.46 10.24
N LEU A 168 -8.64 -3.65 10.47
CA LEU A 168 -8.43 -4.67 9.42
C LEU A 168 -9.57 -5.70 9.31
N GLY A 169 -10.45 -5.77 10.32
CA GLY A 169 -11.44 -6.85 10.48
C GLY A 169 -10.92 -8.00 11.33
N ASP A 170 -11.62 -9.13 11.29
CA ASP A 170 -11.28 -10.34 12.06
C ASP A 170 -10.03 -11.07 11.53
N LYS A 171 -9.58 -12.11 12.25
CA LYS A 171 -8.33 -12.83 11.92
C LYS A 171 -8.31 -13.44 10.52
N GLU A 172 -9.44 -13.91 10.03
CA GLU A 172 -9.60 -14.44 8.66
C GLU A 172 -9.44 -13.36 7.59
N ASP A 173 -9.72 -12.11 7.98
CA ASP A 173 -9.71 -10.91 7.16
C ASP A 173 -8.33 -10.21 7.16
N GLN A 174 -7.47 -10.53 8.13
CA GLN A 174 -6.16 -9.91 8.38
C GLN A 174 -5.06 -10.51 7.51
N LYS A 175 -4.86 -9.94 6.32
CA LYS A 175 -3.79 -10.35 5.41
C LYS A 175 -2.40 -10.08 6.00
N ASN A 176 -1.47 -11.01 5.77
CA ASN A 176 -0.08 -10.90 6.23
C ASN A 176 0.62 -9.58 5.80
N HIS A 177 0.25 -9.01 4.65
CA HIS A 177 0.81 -7.75 4.17
C HIS A 177 0.30 -6.53 4.97
N ASP A 178 -0.92 -6.57 5.50
CA ASP A 178 -1.49 -5.50 6.32
C ASP A 178 -0.90 -5.48 7.73
N ILE A 179 -0.74 -6.66 8.36
CA ILE A 179 -0.03 -6.77 9.65
C ILE A 179 1.39 -6.19 9.53
N ASN A 180 2.09 -6.49 8.43
CA ASN A 180 3.42 -5.91 8.15
C ASN A 180 3.37 -4.39 7.90
N ARG A 181 2.31 -3.87 7.29
CA ARG A 181 2.09 -2.43 7.08
C ARG A 181 1.82 -1.68 8.38
N VAL A 182 1.00 -2.24 9.27
CA VAL A 182 0.73 -1.68 10.61
C VAL A 182 2.00 -1.72 11.47
N SER A 183 2.73 -2.85 11.45
CA SER A 183 4.04 -3.01 12.08
C SER A 183 5.06 -1.97 11.59
N GLN A 184 5.17 -1.74 10.27
CA GLN A 184 6.04 -0.70 9.72
C GLN A 184 5.59 0.72 10.13
N GLY A 185 4.29 0.96 10.31
CA GLY A 185 3.78 2.20 10.92
C GLY A 185 4.34 2.41 12.32
N GLY A 186 4.17 1.43 13.22
CA GLY A 186 4.73 1.47 14.58
C GLY A 186 6.25 1.66 14.60
N ARG A 187 7.00 0.90 13.80
CA ARG A 187 8.47 1.01 13.72
C ARG A 187 8.94 2.35 13.12
N THR A 188 8.12 3.01 12.29
CA THR A 188 8.40 4.38 11.83
C THR A 188 8.26 5.40 12.97
N LEU A 189 7.29 5.21 13.87
CA LEU A 189 7.10 6.04 15.05
C LEU A 189 8.18 5.80 16.12
N GLY A 190 8.56 4.55 16.37
CA GLY A 190 9.67 4.23 17.26
C GLY A 190 10.99 4.85 16.80
N ARG A 191 11.24 4.88 15.49
CA ARG A 191 12.39 5.59 14.89
C ARG A 191 12.32 7.12 15.08
N LEU A 192 11.13 7.72 15.00
CA LEU A 192 10.95 9.15 15.25
C LEU A 192 11.27 9.53 16.70
N VAL A 193 10.79 8.72 17.66
CA VAL A 193 11.11 8.88 19.09
C VAL A 193 12.62 8.69 19.34
N LEU A 194 13.23 7.66 18.74
CA LEU A 194 14.67 7.41 18.85
C LEU A 194 15.51 8.58 18.30
N GLU A 195 15.14 9.09 17.13
CA GLU A 195 15.86 10.18 16.45
C GLU A 195 15.72 11.54 17.20
N ALA A 196 14.65 11.71 17.98
CA ALA A 196 14.48 12.82 18.89
C ALA A 196 15.32 12.65 20.18
N ARG A 197 15.33 11.45 20.79
CA ARG A 197 16.17 11.14 21.96
C ARG A 197 17.66 11.35 21.69
N LYS A 198 18.15 11.05 20.48
CA LYS A 198 19.53 11.37 20.07
C LYS A 198 19.85 12.88 20.09
N ARG A 199 18.85 13.73 19.82
CA ARG A 199 18.99 15.20 19.84
C ARG A 199 18.82 15.80 21.23
N ARG A 200 17.98 15.17 22.06
CA ARG A 200 17.69 15.59 23.44
C ARG A 200 17.92 14.42 24.42
N PRO A 201 19.17 13.96 24.63
CA PRO A 201 19.45 12.78 25.45
C PRO A 201 19.16 12.96 26.94
N ALA A 202 19.12 14.21 27.43
CA ALA A 202 18.70 14.54 28.79
C ALA A 202 17.18 14.41 29.00
N GLU A 203 16.40 14.38 27.92
CA GLU A 203 14.94 14.35 27.96
C GLU A 203 14.49 12.93 27.53
N MET A 204 13.88 12.17 28.45
CA MET A 204 13.40 10.80 28.18
C MET A 204 12.08 10.79 27.39
N LEU A 205 12.11 11.42 26.22
CA LEU A 205 10.95 11.73 25.40
C LEU A 205 10.18 10.47 25.00
N SER A 206 8.86 10.50 25.23
CA SER A 206 7.87 9.59 24.65
C SER A 206 7.26 10.22 23.40
N LEU A 207 6.50 9.45 22.62
CA LEU A 207 5.74 10.02 21.51
C LEU A 207 4.65 10.98 22.03
N ASP A 208 4.05 10.69 23.18
CA ASP A 208 3.06 11.58 23.82
C ASP A 208 3.68 12.94 24.20
N GLY A 209 4.93 12.93 24.69
CA GLY A 209 5.71 14.14 24.97
C GLY A 209 6.09 14.92 23.70
N LEU A 210 6.46 14.23 22.62
CA LEU A 210 6.74 14.86 21.32
C LEU A 210 5.51 15.52 20.66
N LEU A 211 4.30 15.11 21.02
CA LEU A 211 3.05 15.77 20.60
C LEU A 211 2.65 16.91 21.55
N LYS A 212 3.60 17.83 21.80
CA LYS A 212 3.38 19.13 22.45
C LYS A 212 3.91 20.25 21.55
N PRO A 213 3.32 21.46 21.56
CA PRO A 213 3.71 22.57 20.68
C PRO A 213 5.22 22.85 20.64
N GLU A 214 5.87 22.87 21.81
CA GLU A 214 7.31 23.12 22.00
C GLU A 214 8.23 22.19 21.20
N TYR A 215 7.81 20.96 20.91
CA TYR A 215 8.61 19.98 20.17
C TYR A 215 8.26 19.89 18.67
N PHE A 216 7.38 20.74 18.14
CA PHE A 216 6.99 20.68 16.73
C PHE A 216 8.19 20.81 15.78
N ASP A 217 9.10 21.75 16.05
CA ASP A 217 10.34 21.94 15.30
C ASP A 217 11.23 20.69 15.34
N LEU A 218 11.41 20.10 16.54
CA LEU A 218 12.16 18.86 16.73
C LEU A 218 11.56 17.69 15.93
N VAL A 219 10.23 17.57 15.88
CA VAL A 219 9.54 16.54 15.07
C VAL A 219 9.74 16.78 13.57
N VAL A 220 9.72 18.04 13.10
CA VAL A 220 10.03 18.41 11.71
C VAL A 220 11.47 18.09 11.35
N GLU A 221 12.43 18.37 12.23
CA GLU A 221 13.85 18.06 12.03
C GLU A 221 14.15 16.56 12.04
N CYS A 222 13.62 15.81 13.01
CA CYS A 222 13.79 14.36 13.07
C CYS A 222 13.21 13.69 11.82
N THR A 223 12.04 14.15 11.35
CA THR A 223 11.42 13.66 10.11
C THR A 223 12.27 13.95 8.87
N LYS A 224 12.97 15.09 8.82
CA LYS A 224 13.95 15.40 7.78
C LYS A 224 15.19 14.49 7.89
N SER A 225 15.75 14.35 9.09
CA SER A 225 16.92 13.50 9.36
C SER A 225 16.69 12.05 8.92
N MET A 226 15.61 11.42 9.39
CA MET A 226 15.23 10.03 9.04
C MET A 226 15.05 9.78 7.54
N ALA A 227 14.77 10.83 6.76
CA ALA A 227 14.54 10.74 5.32
C ALA A 227 15.79 11.09 4.49
N MET A 228 16.71 11.91 5.03
CA MET A 228 17.95 12.32 4.35
C MET A 228 19.11 11.37 4.68
N HIS A 229 19.26 11.01 5.96
CA HIS A 229 20.36 10.19 6.49
C HIS A 229 19.92 8.74 6.64
N THR A 230 19.68 8.08 5.52
CA THR A 230 19.36 6.65 5.46
C THR A 230 20.62 5.80 5.40
N GLU A 231 20.58 4.57 5.95
CA GLU A 231 21.61 3.50 5.83
C GLU A 231 21.89 3.04 4.38
N LYS A 232 21.32 3.74 3.39
CA LYS A 232 21.40 3.49 1.96
C LYS A 232 21.56 4.85 1.30
N ASP A 233 22.38 4.92 0.26
CA ASP A 233 22.87 6.17 -0.38
C ASP A 233 21.79 6.97 -1.15
N LYS A 234 20.50 6.63 -0.94
CA LYS A 234 19.35 7.21 -1.65
C LYS A 234 18.26 7.56 -0.63
N PRO A 235 17.94 8.87 -0.46
CA PRO A 235 17.06 9.34 0.61
C PRO A 235 15.64 8.80 0.50
N ALA A 236 15.02 8.49 1.65
CA ALA A 236 13.65 8.01 1.74
C ALA A 236 12.63 9.17 1.61
N LEU A 237 12.61 9.87 0.47
CA LEU A 237 11.82 11.10 0.27
C LEU A 237 10.30 10.94 0.50
N THR A 238 9.75 9.73 0.39
CA THR A 238 8.33 9.45 0.69
C THR A 238 8.01 9.45 2.18
N LEU A 239 9.02 9.40 3.06
CA LEU A 239 8.87 9.25 4.50
C LEU A 239 8.13 10.44 5.15
N GLY A 240 8.35 11.67 4.70
CA GLY A 240 7.66 12.84 5.27
C GLY A 240 6.13 12.77 5.15
N ARG A 241 5.62 12.24 4.03
CA ARG A 241 4.17 12.02 3.85
C ARG A 241 3.67 10.84 4.70
N LEU A 242 4.49 9.80 4.88
CA LEU A 242 4.17 8.69 5.78
C LEU A 242 4.09 9.16 7.24
N VAL A 243 5.11 9.86 7.73
CA VAL A 243 5.15 10.39 9.10
C VAL A 243 4.02 11.39 9.33
N GLY A 244 3.76 12.32 8.41
CA GLY A 244 2.60 13.22 8.50
C GLY A 244 1.26 12.47 8.60
N ASN A 245 1.05 11.45 7.77
CA ASN A 245 -0.15 10.61 7.84
C ASN A 245 -0.24 9.82 9.16
N LEU A 246 0.87 9.43 9.78
CA LEU A 246 0.87 8.76 11.09
C LEU A 246 0.57 9.75 12.22
N LEU A 247 1.28 10.88 12.25
CA LEU A 247 1.08 11.97 13.23
C LEU A 247 -0.37 12.49 13.22
N GLY A 248 -0.97 12.68 12.05
CA GLY A 248 -2.37 13.11 11.92
C GLY A 248 -3.36 12.17 12.64
N HIS A 249 -3.13 10.86 12.62
CA HIS A 249 -3.93 9.91 13.41
C HIS A 249 -3.60 9.99 14.91
N LEU A 250 -2.31 10.07 15.26
CA LEU A 250 -1.85 10.08 16.66
C LEU A 250 -2.33 11.30 17.44
N ILE A 251 -2.38 12.46 16.81
CA ILE A 251 -2.92 13.70 17.40
C ILE A 251 -4.40 13.49 17.76
N GLN A 252 -5.19 12.92 16.85
CA GLN A 252 -6.61 12.61 17.08
C GLN A 252 -6.81 11.54 18.18
N ILE A 253 -5.90 10.56 18.27
CA ILE A 253 -5.88 9.59 19.37
C ILE A 253 -5.53 10.28 20.70
N LYS A 254 -4.51 11.15 20.75
CA LYS A 254 -4.12 11.89 21.97
C LYS A 254 -5.25 12.79 22.45
N ILE A 255 -5.94 13.51 21.54
CA ILE A 255 -7.14 14.30 21.88
C ILE A 255 -8.25 13.39 22.44
N GLY A 256 -8.62 12.32 21.73
CA GLY A 256 -9.68 11.41 22.15
C GLY A 256 -9.41 10.67 23.47
N ASP A 257 -8.15 10.33 23.76
CA ASP A 257 -7.73 9.74 25.03
C ASP A 257 -7.67 10.80 26.16
N SER A 258 -7.26 12.04 25.87
CA SER A 258 -7.26 13.14 26.85
C SER A 258 -8.68 13.51 27.30
N LEU A 259 -9.64 13.51 26.36
CA LEU A 259 -11.06 13.69 26.65
C LEU A 259 -11.63 12.54 27.50
N ARG A 260 -11.24 11.28 27.22
CA ARG A 260 -11.61 10.13 28.06
C ARG A 260 -11.00 10.16 29.46
N GLU A 261 -9.81 10.74 29.60
CA GLU A 261 -9.15 10.97 30.89
C GLU A 261 -9.64 12.23 31.63
N ASN A 262 -10.53 13.03 31.03
CA ASN A 262 -10.91 14.38 31.49
C ASN A 262 -9.69 15.29 31.77
N ASN A 263 -8.60 15.11 31.01
CA ASN A 263 -7.35 15.84 31.20
C ASN A 263 -7.26 17.03 30.25
N GLU A 264 -7.74 18.20 30.71
CA GLU A 264 -7.83 19.39 29.86
C GLU A 264 -6.46 19.93 29.44
N THR A 265 -5.42 19.81 30.28
CA THR A 265 -4.06 20.24 29.91
C THR A 265 -3.52 19.46 28.71
N LYS A 266 -3.62 18.12 28.73
CA LYS A 266 -3.22 17.28 27.57
C LYS A 266 -4.10 17.55 26.35
N ASN A 267 -5.40 17.78 26.55
CA ASN A 267 -6.34 18.13 25.48
C ASN A 267 -5.92 19.44 24.79
N GLN A 268 -5.60 20.47 25.56
CA GLN A 268 -5.16 21.77 25.07
C GLN A 268 -3.79 21.69 24.37
N GLU A 269 -2.81 20.97 24.94
CA GLU A 269 -1.52 20.68 24.30
C GLU A 269 -1.72 20.02 22.91
N ALA A 270 -2.51 18.95 22.86
CA ALA A 270 -2.72 18.18 21.64
C ALA A 270 -3.49 18.97 20.57
N ASN A 271 -4.48 19.78 20.96
CA ASN A 271 -5.19 20.68 20.05
C ASN A 271 -4.30 21.82 19.54
N ASN A 272 -3.41 22.38 20.36
CA ASN A 272 -2.47 23.40 19.92
C ASN A 272 -1.41 22.82 18.97
N PHE A 273 -0.89 21.63 19.24
CA PHE A 273 -0.04 20.89 18.30
C PHE A 273 -0.79 20.57 16.99
N HIS A 274 -2.09 20.24 17.06
CA HIS A 274 -2.90 19.98 15.87
C HIS A 274 -2.99 21.19 14.94
N LYS A 275 -3.19 22.40 15.50
CA LYS A 275 -3.25 23.65 14.74
C LYS A 275 -1.93 23.91 14.00
N ILE A 276 -0.81 23.86 14.71
CA ILE A 276 0.55 24.08 14.16
C ILE A 276 0.87 23.04 13.09
N PHE A 277 0.57 21.77 13.35
CA PHE A 277 0.71 20.69 12.37
C PHE A 277 -0.13 20.94 11.11
N GLY A 278 -1.36 21.43 11.26
CA GLY A 278 -2.26 21.76 10.16
C GLY A 278 -1.76 22.93 9.30
N SER A 279 -1.20 23.97 9.90
CA SER A 279 -0.67 25.15 9.17
C SER A 279 0.68 24.89 8.52
N GLU A 280 1.62 24.23 9.21
CA GLU A 280 3.03 24.24 8.81
C GLU A 280 3.54 22.96 8.15
N TRP A 281 2.98 21.78 8.47
CA TRP A 281 3.55 20.50 8.02
C TRP A 281 3.61 20.39 6.49
N LEU A 282 2.60 20.94 5.81
CA LEU A 282 2.56 20.98 4.35
C LEU A 282 3.79 21.71 3.78
N CYS A 283 4.08 22.92 4.28
CA CYS A 283 5.17 23.76 3.79
C CYS A 283 6.54 23.26 4.25
N ARG A 284 6.71 22.96 5.54
CA ARG A 284 8.01 22.65 6.15
C ARG A 284 8.50 21.23 5.88
N VAL A 285 7.60 20.29 5.59
CA VAL A 285 7.92 18.87 5.37
C VAL A 285 7.49 18.40 3.97
N ASN A 286 6.19 18.39 3.67
CA ASN A 286 5.68 17.77 2.44
C ASN A 286 6.18 18.48 1.17
N SER A 287 6.20 19.82 1.14
CA SER A 287 6.67 20.60 -0.01
C SER A 287 8.19 20.48 -0.23
N PHE A 288 8.99 20.40 0.85
CA PHE A 288 10.44 20.12 0.77
C PHE A 288 10.72 18.79 0.06
N PHE A 289 10.08 17.70 0.52
CA PHE A 289 10.22 16.40 -0.12
C PHE A 289 9.63 16.36 -1.52
N THR A 290 8.49 17.02 -1.77
CA THR A 290 7.87 17.06 -3.10
C THR A 290 8.74 17.78 -4.13
N LYS A 291 9.44 18.86 -3.73
CA LYS A 291 10.45 19.52 -4.58
C LYS A 291 11.58 18.55 -4.94
N LYS A 292 12.20 17.86 -3.97
CA LYS A 292 13.26 16.86 -4.23
C LYS A 292 12.79 15.67 -5.08
N ILE A 293 11.59 15.15 -4.82
CA ILE A 293 10.96 14.07 -5.61
C ILE A 293 10.76 14.51 -7.07
N ASN A 294 10.40 15.77 -7.30
CA ASN A 294 10.14 16.27 -8.64
C ASN A 294 11.43 16.66 -9.39
N SER A 295 12.48 17.14 -8.72
CA SER A 295 13.80 17.29 -9.37
C SER A 295 14.39 15.93 -9.74
N GLU A 296 14.33 14.93 -8.85
CA GLU A 296 14.74 13.56 -9.19
C GLU A 296 13.97 12.95 -10.37
N LYS A 297 12.70 13.32 -10.56
CA LYS A 297 11.89 12.84 -11.70
C LYS A 297 12.20 13.54 -13.03
N ARG A 298 12.63 14.81 -13.01
CA ARG A 298 13.00 15.54 -14.24
C ARG A 298 14.20 14.87 -14.90
N ASN A 299 15.23 14.60 -14.11
CA ASN A 299 16.52 14.09 -14.59
C ASN A 299 16.55 12.57 -14.76
N LYS A 300 15.39 11.88 -14.74
CA LYS A 300 15.28 10.42 -14.88
C LYS A 300 14.23 10.06 -15.92
N LEU A 301 14.70 9.68 -17.11
CA LEU A 301 13.88 9.07 -18.15
C LEU A 301 13.02 7.97 -17.52
N GLN A 302 11.71 8.00 -17.76
CA GLN A 302 10.81 7.00 -17.20
C GLN A 302 11.06 5.65 -17.87
N ILE A 303 11.68 4.75 -17.11
CA ILE A 303 11.90 3.36 -17.52
C ILE A 303 10.56 2.68 -17.80
N ILE A 304 10.44 2.16 -19.03
CA ILE A 304 9.37 1.30 -19.58
C ILE A 304 10.07 0.11 -20.28
N PRO A 305 9.51 -1.11 -20.28
CA PRO A 305 10.03 -2.24 -21.05
C PRO A 305 9.98 -1.98 -22.56
N LEU A 306 10.93 -2.56 -23.31
CA LEU A 306 10.85 -2.63 -24.77
C LEU A 306 9.74 -3.60 -25.21
N THR A 307 9.06 -3.27 -26.31
CA THR A 307 8.02 -4.12 -26.90
C THR A 307 8.58 -5.49 -27.29
N GLU A 308 9.79 -5.50 -27.85
CA GLU A 308 10.50 -6.68 -28.35
C GLU A 308 10.86 -7.62 -27.20
N ASP A 309 11.33 -7.07 -26.09
CA ASP A 309 11.67 -7.85 -24.88
C ASP A 309 10.41 -8.44 -24.23
N LEU A 310 9.28 -7.71 -24.21
CA LEU A 310 8.00 -8.26 -23.76
C LEU A 310 7.46 -9.35 -24.70
N GLN A 311 7.66 -9.22 -26.02
CA GLN A 311 7.28 -10.25 -26.99
C GLN A 311 8.14 -11.52 -26.84
N LYS A 312 9.46 -11.39 -26.71
CA LYS A 312 10.39 -12.49 -26.45
C LYS A 312 10.06 -13.21 -25.14
N LEU A 313 9.88 -12.46 -24.05
CA LEU A 313 9.50 -13.00 -22.74
C LEU A 313 8.17 -13.75 -22.82
N ARG A 314 7.17 -13.22 -23.55
CA ARG A 314 5.91 -13.94 -23.82
C ARG A 314 6.16 -15.27 -24.52
N LEU A 315 6.97 -15.30 -25.59
CA LEU A 315 7.24 -16.53 -26.35
C LEU A 315 7.97 -17.57 -25.48
N TYR A 316 9.02 -17.17 -24.76
CA TYR A 316 9.73 -18.04 -23.81
C TYR A 316 8.80 -18.62 -22.74
N ILE A 317 7.96 -17.80 -22.11
CA ILE A 317 6.99 -18.27 -21.10
C ILE A 317 5.95 -19.22 -21.72
N LEU A 318 5.44 -18.92 -22.92
CA LEU A 318 4.47 -19.78 -23.61
C LEU A 318 5.03 -21.17 -23.92
N ASP A 319 6.33 -21.25 -24.22
CA ASP A 319 7.00 -22.51 -24.54
C ASP A 319 7.30 -23.32 -23.27
N GLN A 320 7.89 -22.66 -22.28
CA GLN A 320 8.15 -23.22 -20.94
C GLN A 320 6.88 -23.74 -20.24
N ILE A 321 5.71 -23.13 -20.49
CA ILE A 321 4.43 -23.65 -19.97
C ILE A 321 4.09 -25.04 -20.56
N LYS A 322 4.38 -25.30 -21.84
CA LYS A 322 4.12 -26.61 -22.47
C LYS A 322 5.01 -27.69 -21.84
N GLU A 323 6.30 -27.39 -21.70
CA GLU A 323 7.28 -28.27 -21.07
C GLU A 323 6.91 -28.56 -19.61
N ALA A 324 6.54 -27.53 -18.85
CA ALA A 324 6.16 -27.67 -17.44
C ALA A 324 4.85 -28.44 -17.25
N ILE A 325 3.86 -28.30 -18.14
CA ILE A 325 2.66 -29.15 -18.17
C ILE A 325 3.05 -30.62 -18.37
N SER A 326 3.82 -30.91 -19.43
CA SER A 326 4.23 -32.30 -19.75
C SER A 326 5.11 -32.90 -18.65
N SER A 327 5.97 -32.10 -18.04
CA SER A 327 6.84 -32.49 -16.91
C SER A 327 6.06 -32.77 -15.62
N LEU A 328 4.96 -32.04 -15.38
CA LEU A 328 4.10 -32.26 -14.22
C LEU A 328 3.16 -33.45 -14.40
N GLN A 329 2.66 -33.68 -15.63
CA GLN A 329 1.86 -34.86 -15.98
C GLN A 329 2.67 -36.16 -15.91
N SER A 330 3.92 -36.15 -16.39
CA SER A 330 4.81 -37.32 -16.34
C SER A 330 5.46 -37.54 -14.97
N SER A 331 5.63 -36.48 -14.17
CA SER A 331 6.21 -36.60 -12.83
C SER A 331 5.58 -35.56 -11.87
N PRO A 332 4.63 -35.98 -11.01
CA PRO A 332 3.97 -35.10 -10.04
C PRO A 332 4.91 -34.74 -8.88
N LYS A 333 5.93 -33.93 -9.17
CA LYS A 333 6.96 -33.47 -8.24
C LYS A 333 6.70 -32.03 -7.82
N GLN A 334 7.03 -31.75 -6.56
CA GLN A 334 6.93 -30.43 -5.95
C GLN A 334 7.68 -29.35 -6.75
N THR A 335 8.81 -29.70 -7.37
CA THR A 335 9.58 -28.83 -8.28
C THR A 335 8.79 -28.45 -9.53
N ASN A 336 8.18 -29.45 -10.18
CA ASN A 336 7.51 -29.31 -11.48
C ASN A 336 6.22 -28.48 -11.32
N TRP A 337 5.48 -28.73 -10.24
CA TRP A 337 4.32 -27.93 -9.85
C TRP A 337 4.71 -26.48 -9.58
N THR A 338 5.78 -26.27 -8.80
CA THR A 338 6.27 -24.91 -8.49
C THR A 338 6.67 -24.16 -9.76
N ARG A 339 7.40 -24.82 -10.69
CA ARG A 339 7.80 -24.23 -11.98
C ARG A 339 6.58 -23.84 -12.82
N LEU A 340 5.57 -24.71 -12.94
CA LEU A 340 4.34 -24.40 -13.67
C LEU A 340 3.57 -23.24 -13.02
N ALA A 341 3.43 -23.23 -11.69
CA ALA A 341 2.75 -22.17 -10.95
C ALA A 341 3.44 -20.80 -11.15
N GLN A 342 4.78 -20.74 -11.12
CA GLN A 342 5.56 -19.53 -11.39
C GLN A 342 5.35 -19.01 -12.82
N LEU A 343 5.43 -19.91 -13.81
CA LEU A 343 5.26 -19.58 -15.23
C LEU A 343 3.85 -19.06 -15.54
N THR A 344 2.81 -19.76 -15.06
CA THR A 344 1.41 -19.38 -15.29
C THR A 344 1.06 -18.07 -14.58
N LEU A 345 1.55 -17.85 -13.36
CA LEU A 345 1.43 -16.57 -12.65
C LEU A 345 2.07 -15.41 -13.43
N ALA A 346 3.31 -15.59 -13.91
CA ALA A 346 3.99 -14.58 -14.71
C ALA A 346 3.26 -14.31 -16.04
N ARG A 347 2.77 -15.36 -16.72
CA ARG A 347 1.98 -15.27 -17.95
C ARG A 347 0.69 -14.46 -17.75
N LEU A 348 -0.04 -14.67 -16.65
CA LEU A 348 -1.25 -13.93 -16.31
C LEU A 348 -0.99 -12.46 -15.98
N ILE A 349 0.06 -12.15 -15.20
CA ILE A 349 0.43 -10.76 -14.89
C ILE A 349 0.91 -10.04 -16.16
N LEU A 350 1.68 -10.71 -17.03
CA LEU A 350 2.11 -10.16 -18.32
C LEU A 350 0.93 -9.93 -19.28
N PHE A 351 -0.11 -10.77 -19.24
CA PHE A 351 -1.32 -10.62 -20.04
C PHE A 351 -2.17 -9.43 -19.59
N ASN A 352 -2.66 -9.49 -18.34
CA ASN A 352 -3.62 -8.54 -17.77
C ASN A 352 -2.98 -7.20 -17.39
N LYS A 353 -1.67 -7.17 -17.12
CA LYS A 353 -0.90 -5.96 -16.72
C LYS A 353 -1.40 -5.29 -15.42
N ARG A 354 -2.33 -5.96 -14.74
CA ARG A 354 -2.96 -5.67 -13.44
C ARG A 354 -1.97 -5.62 -12.26
N ARG A 355 -2.45 -5.37 -11.03
CA ARG A 355 -1.58 -5.48 -9.84
C ARG A 355 -1.17 -6.94 -9.65
N ARG A 356 0.08 -7.18 -9.22
CA ARG A 356 0.51 -8.55 -8.88
C ARG A 356 -0.38 -9.17 -7.80
N ALA A 357 -0.83 -8.37 -6.82
CA ALA A 357 -1.73 -8.81 -5.74
C ALA A 357 -3.03 -9.43 -6.28
N GLU A 358 -3.76 -8.69 -7.13
CA GLU A 358 -4.97 -9.10 -7.86
C GLU A 358 -4.83 -10.43 -8.65
N VAL A 359 -3.61 -10.94 -8.88
CA VAL A 359 -3.35 -12.22 -9.57
C VAL A 359 -2.72 -13.26 -8.62
N THR A 360 -1.84 -12.87 -7.70
CA THR A 360 -1.23 -13.78 -6.71
C THR A 360 -2.22 -14.22 -5.65
N GLU A 361 -3.20 -13.39 -5.31
CA GLU A 361 -4.16 -13.64 -4.22
C GLU A 361 -5.46 -14.30 -4.71
N LEU A 362 -5.52 -14.73 -5.99
CA LEU A 362 -6.61 -15.54 -6.54
C LEU A 362 -6.78 -16.85 -5.75
N LYS A 363 -7.99 -17.10 -5.25
CA LYS A 363 -8.31 -18.31 -4.49
C LYS A 363 -8.85 -19.44 -5.38
N MET A 364 -8.78 -20.66 -4.86
CA MET A 364 -9.44 -21.85 -5.42
C MET A 364 -10.95 -21.62 -5.56
N SER A 365 -11.60 -21.12 -4.51
CA SER A 365 -13.03 -20.78 -4.47
C SER A 365 -13.47 -19.85 -5.61
N ASP A 366 -12.64 -18.87 -5.92
CA ASP A 366 -12.95 -17.79 -6.87
C ASP A 366 -12.80 -18.31 -8.32
N TYR A 367 -11.97 -19.34 -8.52
CA TYR A 367 -11.86 -20.08 -9.77
C TYR A 367 -12.99 -21.09 -9.93
N GLU A 368 -13.25 -21.92 -8.92
CA GLU A 368 -14.23 -23.00 -8.98
C GLU A 368 -15.69 -22.49 -9.02
N GLY A 369 -15.98 -21.38 -8.32
CA GLY A 369 -17.30 -20.73 -8.31
C GLY A 369 -17.54 -19.70 -9.41
N ARG A 370 -16.71 -19.65 -10.47
CA ARG A 370 -16.87 -18.67 -11.55
C ARG A 370 -18.01 -19.04 -12.52
N PRO A 371 -18.72 -18.07 -13.10
CA PRO A 371 -19.65 -18.31 -14.21
C PRO A 371 -18.97 -18.97 -15.41
N ARG A 372 -19.73 -19.74 -16.20
CA ARG A 372 -19.28 -20.26 -17.49
C ARG A 372 -19.58 -19.21 -18.56
N TRP A 373 -18.71 -18.20 -18.65
CA TRP A 373 -18.84 -17.02 -19.52
C TRP A 373 -19.07 -17.30 -21.02
N SER A 374 -18.82 -18.52 -21.49
CA SER A 374 -19.08 -19.00 -22.87
C SER A 374 -20.41 -19.72 -23.07
N GLU A 375 -21.15 -19.96 -21.98
CA GLU A 375 -22.44 -20.69 -21.92
C GLU A 375 -23.55 -19.81 -21.30
N ASP A 376 -23.18 -18.94 -20.34
CA ASP A 376 -24.10 -18.06 -19.60
C ASP A 376 -24.46 -16.75 -20.32
N THR A 377 -24.16 -16.58 -21.62
CA THR A 377 -24.51 -15.37 -22.38
C THR A 377 -25.98 -15.34 -22.83
N ASN A 378 -26.61 -14.18 -22.64
CA ASN A 378 -27.91 -13.91 -23.26
C ASN A 378 -27.75 -13.86 -24.79
N ARG A 379 -28.49 -14.72 -25.51
CA ARG A 379 -28.45 -14.83 -26.98
C ARG A 379 -28.68 -13.50 -27.74
N GLU A 380 -29.43 -12.57 -27.16
CA GLU A 380 -29.61 -11.22 -27.71
C GLU A 380 -28.32 -10.38 -27.64
N ILE A 381 -27.57 -10.46 -26.54
CA ILE A 381 -26.27 -9.80 -26.41
C ILE A 381 -25.29 -10.40 -27.42
N ASP A 382 -25.25 -11.73 -27.54
CA ASP A 382 -24.40 -12.42 -28.53
C ASP A 382 -24.69 -11.92 -29.96
N LEU A 383 -25.93 -11.62 -30.33
CA LEU A 383 -26.25 -11.07 -31.65
C LEU A 383 -25.71 -9.64 -31.87
N THR A 384 -25.52 -8.85 -30.81
CA THR A 384 -24.94 -7.49 -30.89
C THR A 384 -23.41 -7.45 -30.94
N LEU A 385 -22.74 -8.55 -30.58
CA LEU A 385 -21.27 -8.65 -30.55
C LEU A 385 -20.67 -8.88 -31.94
N SER A 386 -19.44 -8.40 -32.17
CA SER A 386 -18.70 -8.70 -33.40
C SER A 386 -18.22 -10.16 -33.43
N GLU A 387 -17.91 -10.69 -34.61
CA GLU A 387 -17.32 -12.04 -34.74
C GLU A 387 -15.98 -12.18 -33.99
N SER A 388 -15.21 -11.09 -33.90
CA SER A 388 -14.02 -11.00 -33.06
C SER A 388 -14.33 -11.17 -31.57
N ASP A 389 -15.38 -10.51 -31.06
CA ASP A 389 -15.78 -10.59 -29.65
C ASP A 389 -16.32 -11.98 -29.31
N LYS A 390 -17.18 -12.54 -30.17
CA LYS A 390 -17.70 -13.92 -30.06
C LYS A 390 -16.57 -14.94 -30.01
N LEU A 391 -15.54 -14.78 -30.84
CA LEU A 391 -14.36 -15.65 -30.84
C LEU A 391 -13.51 -15.47 -29.57
N LEU A 392 -13.39 -14.25 -29.06
CA LEU A 392 -12.66 -13.97 -27.81
C LEU A 392 -13.39 -14.53 -26.58
N MET A 393 -14.71 -14.39 -26.49
CA MET A 393 -15.51 -14.92 -25.37
C MET A 393 -15.54 -16.46 -25.35
N LYS A 394 -15.48 -17.12 -26.51
CA LYS A 394 -15.33 -18.58 -26.59
C LYS A 394 -13.91 -19.08 -26.24
N ARG A 395 -12.91 -18.19 -26.27
CA ARG A 395 -11.49 -18.54 -26.10
C ARG A 395 -10.89 -18.11 -24.76
N MET A 396 -11.35 -17.00 -24.19
CA MET A 396 -10.86 -16.47 -22.92
C MET A 396 -11.80 -16.87 -21.80
N ASP A 397 -11.23 -17.30 -20.68
CA ASP A 397 -11.94 -17.50 -19.42
C ASP A 397 -11.69 -16.30 -18.49
N MET A 398 -12.46 -16.12 -17.43
CA MET A 398 -12.34 -14.97 -16.54
C MET A 398 -12.66 -15.35 -15.09
N VAL A 399 -11.83 -14.87 -14.15
CA VAL A 399 -12.12 -14.91 -12.72
C VAL A 399 -12.26 -13.50 -12.18
N ILE A 400 -13.21 -13.32 -11.27
CA ILE A 400 -13.37 -12.09 -10.49
C ILE A 400 -12.67 -12.30 -9.14
N SER A 401 -11.49 -11.71 -8.97
CA SER A 401 -10.87 -11.64 -7.64
C SER A 401 -11.61 -10.58 -6.81
N ALA A 402 -12.14 -10.97 -5.66
CA ALA A 402 -12.69 -10.02 -4.69
C ALA A 402 -11.54 -9.35 -3.91
N GLU A 403 -11.05 -8.20 -4.39
CA GLU A 403 -9.99 -7.44 -3.68
C GLU A 403 -10.59 -6.42 -2.70
N LYS A 404 -9.94 -6.26 -1.53
CA LYS A 404 -10.35 -5.28 -0.51
C LYS A 404 -10.09 -3.86 -0.98
N SER A 405 -11.16 -3.15 -1.29
CA SER A 405 -11.22 -1.69 -1.38
C SER A 405 -12.42 -1.20 -0.55
N ARG A 406 -12.42 0.08 -0.14
CA ARG A 406 -13.58 0.71 0.52
C ARG A 406 -14.78 0.89 -0.41
N GLU A 407 -14.53 0.76 -1.71
CA GLU A 407 -15.51 0.68 -2.78
C GLU A 407 -15.31 -0.70 -3.42
N ASN A 408 -16.37 -1.51 -3.55
CA ASN A 408 -16.29 -2.91 -4.01
C ASN A 408 -15.94 -3.02 -5.51
N VAL A 409 -14.67 -2.81 -5.86
CA VAL A 409 -14.17 -2.87 -7.24
C VAL A 409 -13.69 -4.28 -7.56
N ASN A 410 -14.51 -5.01 -8.33
CA ASN A 410 -14.20 -6.35 -8.81
C ASN A 410 -12.92 -6.38 -9.66
N ALA A 411 -11.94 -7.20 -9.27
CA ALA A 411 -10.71 -7.38 -10.04
C ALA A 411 -10.87 -8.52 -11.06
N PHE A 412 -11.45 -8.18 -12.21
CA PHE A 412 -11.53 -9.06 -13.39
C PHE A 412 -10.13 -9.45 -13.89
N VAL A 413 -9.82 -10.74 -13.89
CA VAL A 413 -8.59 -11.34 -14.43
C VAL A 413 -8.95 -12.28 -15.57
N LEU A 414 -8.47 -11.96 -16.77
CA LEU A 414 -8.63 -12.77 -17.98
C LEU A 414 -7.60 -13.90 -18.01
N ILE A 415 -8.05 -15.10 -18.40
CA ILE A 415 -7.30 -16.35 -18.36
C ILE A 415 -7.25 -16.94 -19.79
N PRO A 416 -6.10 -16.83 -20.47
CA PRO A 416 -5.86 -17.48 -21.76
C PRO A 416 -5.96 -19.03 -21.71
N PRO A 417 -6.23 -19.72 -22.82
CA PRO A 417 -6.35 -21.20 -22.86
C PRO A 417 -5.14 -21.97 -22.31
N GLU A 418 -3.93 -21.46 -22.49
CA GLU A 418 -2.72 -22.05 -21.92
C GLU A 418 -2.64 -21.86 -20.39
N CYS A 419 -3.18 -20.76 -19.87
CA CYS A 419 -3.28 -20.53 -18.43
C CYS A 419 -4.38 -21.39 -17.81
N LYS A 420 -5.54 -21.51 -18.47
CA LYS A 420 -6.66 -22.36 -18.02
C LYS A 420 -6.20 -23.80 -17.79
N ARG A 421 -5.67 -24.45 -18.84
CA ARG A 421 -5.15 -25.83 -18.75
C ARG A 421 -4.04 -25.99 -17.70
N ALA A 422 -3.18 -24.99 -17.53
CA ALA A 422 -2.17 -25.01 -16.48
C ALA A 422 -2.77 -24.89 -15.07
N ILE A 423 -3.77 -24.03 -14.86
CA ILE A 423 -4.48 -23.91 -13.58
C ILE A 423 -5.23 -25.21 -13.27
N ASP A 424 -5.99 -25.75 -14.22
CA ASP A 424 -6.74 -27.01 -14.04
C ASP A 424 -5.81 -28.17 -13.63
N LEU A 425 -4.59 -28.23 -14.19
CA LEU A 425 -3.55 -29.18 -13.80
C LEU A 425 -2.94 -28.88 -12.42
N LEU A 426 -2.66 -27.61 -12.10
CA LEU A 426 -2.15 -27.19 -10.78
C LEU A 426 -3.15 -27.50 -9.65
N ILE A 427 -4.45 -27.33 -9.93
CA ILE A 427 -5.57 -27.64 -9.02
C ILE A 427 -5.65 -29.15 -8.80
N SER A 428 -5.75 -29.95 -9.85
CA SER A 428 -5.92 -31.41 -9.76
C SER A 428 -4.71 -32.13 -9.16
N SER A 429 -3.48 -31.66 -9.41
CA SER A 429 -2.25 -32.25 -8.85
C SER A 429 -1.87 -31.73 -7.45
N ARG A 430 -2.60 -30.74 -6.90
CA ARG A 430 -2.27 -30.00 -5.66
C ARG A 430 -1.99 -30.90 -4.45
N SER A 431 -2.84 -31.92 -4.23
CA SER A 431 -2.72 -32.86 -3.12
C SER A 431 -1.53 -33.81 -3.29
N ALA A 432 -1.33 -34.35 -4.49
CA ALA A 432 -0.26 -35.29 -4.82
C ALA A 432 1.15 -34.70 -4.62
N VAL A 433 1.32 -33.38 -4.79
CA VAL A 433 2.61 -32.68 -4.59
C VAL A 433 2.82 -32.12 -3.18
N GLY A 434 1.89 -32.38 -2.25
CA GLY A 434 2.02 -31.96 -0.84
C GLY A 434 1.78 -30.46 -0.58
N VAL A 435 0.98 -29.77 -1.40
CA VAL A 435 0.52 -28.42 -1.03
C VAL A 435 -0.49 -28.52 0.12
N ARG A 436 -0.31 -27.70 1.17
CA ARG A 436 -1.18 -27.67 2.35
C ARG A 436 -2.63 -27.36 1.97
N SER A 437 -3.57 -28.15 2.51
CA SER A 437 -5.01 -27.95 2.37
C SER A 437 -5.50 -26.64 3.00
N THR A 438 -4.79 -26.13 4.00
CA THR A 438 -5.03 -24.83 4.66
C THR A 438 -4.69 -23.61 3.80
N ASN A 439 -3.95 -23.79 2.69
CA ASN A 439 -3.64 -22.69 1.77
C ASN A 439 -4.80 -22.51 0.76
N PRO A 440 -5.46 -21.34 0.66
CA PRO A 440 -6.59 -21.13 -0.24
C PRO A 440 -6.21 -20.68 -1.66
N TYR A 441 -4.92 -20.38 -1.93
CA TYR A 441 -4.49 -19.71 -3.16
C TYR A 441 -4.19 -20.68 -4.30
N ILE A 442 -4.56 -20.32 -5.54
CA ILE A 442 -4.18 -21.09 -6.74
C ILE A 442 -2.64 -21.17 -6.82
N PHE A 443 -1.98 -20.01 -6.82
CA PHE A 443 -0.52 -19.88 -6.89
C PHE A 443 0.10 -19.98 -5.49
N SER A 444 -0.08 -21.14 -4.84
CA SER A 444 0.44 -21.42 -3.51
C SER A 444 1.97 -21.50 -3.44
N ARG A 445 2.54 -21.09 -2.30
CA ARG A 445 3.91 -21.40 -1.92
C ARG A 445 3.96 -22.74 -1.20
N MET A 446 4.95 -23.57 -1.53
CA MET A 446 5.18 -24.84 -0.84
C MET A 446 5.45 -24.66 0.66
N ASN A 447 4.95 -25.60 1.45
CA ASN A 447 5.11 -25.67 2.91
C ASN A 447 4.68 -24.40 3.67
N SER A 448 3.78 -23.59 3.10
CA SER A 448 3.36 -22.30 3.64
C SER A 448 1.94 -21.95 3.21
N ASP A 449 1.21 -21.23 4.07
CA ASP A 449 -0.18 -20.82 3.85
C ASP A 449 -0.26 -19.43 3.20
N THR A 450 0.62 -19.22 2.22
CA THR A 450 0.86 -17.94 1.52
C THR A 450 0.95 -18.15 0.01
N PRO A 451 0.67 -17.14 -0.82
CA PRO A 451 0.89 -17.24 -2.26
C PRO A 451 2.37 -17.09 -2.65
N LEU A 452 2.64 -17.35 -3.93
CA LEU A 452 3.82 -16.88 -4.66
C LEU A 452 3.84 -15.34 -4.71
N SER A 453 5.00 -14.75 -5.01
CA SER A 453 5.20 -13.30 -4.91
C SER A 453 4.72 -12.52 -6.14
N GLY A 454 4.68 -13.12 -7.33
CA GLY A 454 4.47 -12.42 -8.60
C GLY A 454 5.48 -11.28 -8.87
N TYR A 455 6.67 -11.33 -8.25
CA TYR A 455 7.73 -10.33 -8.43
C TYR A 455 9.05 -11.01 -8.76
N MET A 456 9.53 -11.93 -7.91
CA MET A 456 10.71 -12.75 -8.23
C MET A 456 10.41 -13.57 -9.48
N GLU A 457 9.24 -14.18 -9.55
CA GLU A 457 8.76 -14.98 -10.66
C GLU A 457 8.77 -14.25 -12.02
N ILE A 458 8.60 -12.92 -12.03
CA ILE A 458 8.74 -12.10 -13.25
C ILE A 458 10.21 -11.72 -13.50
N LYS A 459 10.95 -11.36 -12.43
CA LYS A 459 12.36 -10.97 -12.48
C LYS A 459 13.23 -12.14 -12.96
N ASP A 460 13.13 -13.28 -12.29
CA ASP A 460 13.87 -14.50 -12.54
C ASP A 460 13.63 -15.02 -13.97
N LEU A 461 12.40 -14.91 -14.50
CA LEU A 461 12.08 -15.26 -15.89
C LEU A 461 12.59 -14.24 -16.92
N ALA A 462 12.71 -12.96 -16.55
CA ALA A 462 13.29 -11.93 -17.40
C ALA A 462 14.83 -11.96 -17.41
N GLU A 463 15.47 -12.43 -16.33
CA GLU A 463 16.92 -12.61 -16.22
C GLU A 463 17.39 -13.96 -16.78
N ALA A 464 16.57 -15.02 -16.71
CA ALA A 464 16.90 -16.35 -17.21
C ALA A 464 16.80 -16.51 -18.75
N TYR A 465 16.35 -15.50 -19.50
CA TYR A 465 16.26 -15.55 -20.96
C TYR A 465 17.25 -14.56 -21.60
N PRO A 466 18.40 -15.03 -22.14
CA PRO A 466 19.48 -14.15 -22.62
C PRO A 466 19.12 -13.20 -23.77
N GLY A 467 18.00 -13.44 -24.47
CA GLY A 467 17.57 -12.60 -25.58
C GLY A 467 16.88 -11.29 -25.18
N ILE A 468 16.60 -11.05 -23.90
CA ILE A 468 16.04 -9.78 -23.40
C ILE A 468 17.18 -8.76 -23.26
N LYS A 469 17.04 -7.58 -23.89
CA LYS A 469 18.06 -6.52 -23.82
C LYS A 469 18.11 -5.85 -22.46
N TYR A 470 16.95 -5.63 -21.84
CA TYR A 470 16.84 -4.82 -20.61
C TYR A 470 15.88 -5.44 -19.58
N SER A 471 16.33 -6.49 -18.90
CA SER A 471 15.54 -7.23 -17.89
C SER A 471 15.18 -6.37 -16.68
N GLU A 472 16.01 -5.38 -16.32
CA GLU A 472 15.81 -4.45 -15.20
C GLU A 472 14.57 -3.57 -15.38
N ARG A 473 14.10 -3.41 -16.62
CA ARG A 473 12.89 -2.65 -16.96
C ARG A 473 11.62 -3.47 -16.75
N ILE A 474 11.71 -4.79 -16.70
CA ILE A 474 10.56 -5.70 -16.68
C ILE A 474 10.07 -5.91 -15.25
N SER A 475 8.87 -5.40 -14.94
CA SER A 475 8.19 -5.65 -13.67
C SER A 475 6.68 -5.40 -13.81
N SER A 476 5.85 -5.97 -12.92
CA SER A 476 4.39 -5.72 -12.91
C SER A 476 4.02 -4.23 -12.96
N ARG A 477 4.80 -3.34 -12.31
CA ARG A 477 4.59 -1.89 -12.36
C ARG A 477 4.97 -1.27 -13.70
N ALA A 478 6.07 -1.72 -14.30
CA ALA A 478 6.57 -1.19 -15.57
C ALA A 478 5.77 -1.72 -16.78
N ILE A 479 5.28 -2.97 -16.72
CA ILE A 479 4.36 -3.55 -17.70
C ILE A 479 3.02 -2.80 -17.71
N ARG A 480 2.55 -2.27 -16.57
CA ARG A 480 1.36 -1.40 -16.52
C ARG A 480 1.63 0.01 -17.06
N LYS A 481 2.81 0.57 -16.81
CA LYS A 481 3.24 1.83 -17.46
C LYS A 481 3.23 1.67 -18.98
N TYR A 482 3.80 0.58 -19.50
CA TYR A 482 3.76 0.24 -20.92
C TYR A 482 2.33 0.23 -21.46
N ALA A 483 1.41 -0.48 -20.78
CA ALA A 483 0.00 -0.58 -21.19
C ALA A 483 -0.66 0.79 -21.39
N ALA A 484 -0.47 1.67 -20.42
CA ALA A 484 -1.05 3.00 -20.44
C ALA A 484 -0.38 3.94 -21.45
N THR A 485 0.96 3.90 -21.56
CA THR A 485 1.68 4.66 -22.60
C THR A 485 1.24 4.23 -24.00
N VAL A 486 1.06 2.94 -24.27
CA VAL A 486 0.48 2.46 -25.53
C VAL A 486 -0.92 3.03 -25.76
N SER A 487 -1.80 3.05 -24.75
CA SER A 487 -3.14 3.64 -24.90
C SER A 487 -3.16 5.14 -25.23
N GLN A 488 -2.14 5.88 -24.78
CA GLN A 488 -1.98 7.31 -25.08
C GLN A 488 -1.40 7.54 -26.49
N VAL A 489 -0.51 6.66 -26.95
CA VAL A 489 0.03 6.69 -28.33
C VAL A 489 -1.03 6.30 -29.35
N LEU A 490 -1.91 5.34 -29.02
CA LEU A 490 -3.02 4.90 -29.86
C LEU A 490 -4.19 5.91 -29.97
N ASP A 491 -4.10 7.10 -29.37
CA ASP A 491 -5.10 8.17 -29.47
C ASP A 491 -6.52 7.73 -29.02
N MET A 492 -6.60 6.77 -28.08
CA MET A 492 -7.84 6.13 -27.61
C MET A 492 -8.83 7.13 -27.00
N THR A 493 -10.13 6.92 -27.21
CA THR A 493 -11.18 7.79 -26.68
C THR A 493 -11.33 7.66 -25.17
N ASP A 494 -11.93 8.68 -24.53
CA ASP A 494 -12.14 8.71 -23.08
C ASP A 494 -12.82 7.45 -22.52
N LYS A 495 -13.78 6.86 -23.27
CA LYS A 495 -14.47 5.62 -22.86
C LYS A 495 -13.57 4.40 -22.90
N GLU A 496 -12.72 4.29 -23.93
CA GLU A 496 -11.80 3.16 -24.08
C GLU A 496 -10.66 3.25 -23.06
N VAL A 497 -10.21 4.48 -22.75
CA VAL A 497 -9.28 4.76 -21.65
C VAL A 497 -9.91 4.47 -20.29
N GLU A 498 -11.21 4.74 -20.09
CA GLU A 498 -11.94 4.41 -18.86
C GLU A 498 -12.08 2.89 -18.65
N ILE A 499 -12.43 2.15 -19.71
CA ILE A 499 -12.48 0.67 -19.71
C ILE A 499 -11.09 0.09 -19.39
N LEU A 500 -10.04 0.58 -20.06
CA LEU A 500 -8.67 0.11 -19.81
C LEU A 500 -8.19 0.49 -18.40
N ALA A 501 -8.43 1.71 -17.93
CA ALA A 501 -8.07 2.15 -16.59
C ALA A 501 -8.73 1.26 -15.52
N THR A 502 -10.02 0.95 -15.70
CA THR A 502 -10.79 0.05 -14.83
C THR A 502 -10.22 -1.37 -14.83
N HIS A 503 -9.90 -1.93 -16.00
CA HIS A 503 -9.21 -3.23 -16.10
C HIS A 503 -7.84 -3.21 -15.41
N LEU A 504 -7.06 -2.14 -15.58
CA LEU A 504 -5.76 -1.95 -14.93
C LEU A 504 -5.84 -1.58 -13.43
N GLY A 505 -7.06 -1.47 -12.88
CA GLY A 505 -7.35 -1.19 -11.48
C GLY A 505 -7.06 0.25 -11.05
N HIS A 506 -7.09 1.21 -11.97
CA HIS A 506 -6.83 2.63 -11.71
C HIS A 506 -8.11 3.46 -11.86
N ASP A 507 -8.27 4.47 -11.01
CA ASP A 507 -9.17 5.59 -11.31
C ASP A 507 -8.70 6.32 -12.59
N VAL A 508 -9.65 6.81 -13.39
CA VAL A 508 -9.39 7.47 -14.67
C VAL A 508 -8.54 8.73 -14.52
N LYS A 509 -8.72 9.50 -13.44
CA LYS A 509 -7.88 10.68 -13.15
C LYS A 509 -6.44 10.27 -12.83
N THR A 510 -6.26 9.25 -11.99
CA THR A 510 -4.98 8.61 -11.71
C THR A 510 -4.32 8.10 -13.00
N HIS A 511 -5.09 7.52 -13.93
CA HIS A 511 -4.58 7.10 -15.23
C HIS A 511 -4.12 8.29 -16.08
N LYS A 512 -4.86 9.41 -16.11
CA LYS A 512 -4.46 10.60 -16.87
C LYS A 512 -3.28 11.36 -16.24
N GLU A 513 -3.14 11.37 -14.91
CA GLU A 513 -2.08 12.11 -14.20
C GLU A 513 -0.73 11.38 -14.13
N PHE A 514 -0.70 10.03 -14.09
CA PHE A 514 0.54 9.28 -13.84
C PHE A 514 1.47 9.13 -15.05
N TYR A 515 0.96 9.27 -16.28
CA TYR A 515 1.70 8.88 -17.48
C TYR A 515 2.16 10.07 -18.32
N ARG A 516 3.04 10.87 -17.71
CA ARG A 516 3.73 12.00 -18.36
C ARG A 516 4.76 11.60 -19.42
N LEU A 517 5.04 10.30 -19.62
CA LEU A 517 5.93 9.89 -20.70
C LEU A 517 5.26 10.14 -22.07
N SER A 518 3.92 10.01 -22.16
CA SER A 518 3.24 10.50 -23.35
C SER A 518 3.36 12.00 -23.50
N ASN A 519 3.39 12.82 -22.43
CA ASN A 519 3.65 14.25 -22.57
C ASN A 519 4.98 14.47 -23.27
N SER A 520 6.10 13.91 -22.80
CA SER A 520 7.39 14.07 -23.49
C SER A 520 7.36 13.66 -24.97
N THR A 521 6.68 12.55 -25.32
CA THR A 521 6.53 12.13 -26.73
C THR A 521 5.57 13.00 -27.53
N ILE A 522 4.47 13.48 -26.93
CA ILE A 522 3.45 14.35 -27.56
C ILE A 522 4.00 15.76 -27.74
N GLU A 523 4.77 16.28 -26.79
CA GLU A 523 5.51 17.54 -26.91
C GLU A 523 6.50 17.43 -28.08
N LEU A 524 7.37 16.42 -28.07
CA LEU A 524 8.40 16.19 -29.12
C LEU A 524 7.84 15.82 -30.51
N SER A 525 6.57 15.42 -30.61
CA SER A 525 5.90 15.13 -31.89
C SER A 525 4.79 16.13 -32.16
N LYS A 526 3.59 15.89 -31.62
CA LYS A 526 2.38 16.68 -31.87
C LYS A 526 2.50 18.19 -31.54
N VAL A 527 3.32 18.58 -30.56
CA VAL A 527 3.55 20.01 -30.27
C VAL A 527 4.71 20.56 -31.09
N SER A 528 5.81 19.84 -31.29
CA SER A 528 6.88 20.24 -32.23
C SER A 528 6.35 20.45 -33.65
N GLN A 529 5.44 19.58 -34.13
CA GLN A 529 4.68 19.75 -35.38
C GLN A 529 3.90 21.09 -35.41
N MET A 530 3.28 21.46 -34.30
CA MET A 530 2.55 22.72 -34.17
C MET A 530 3.49 23.93 -34.11
N MET A 531 4.64 23.82 -33.44
CA MET A 531 5.63 24.90 -33.35
C MET A 531 6.28 25.17 -34.72
N LEU A 532 6.69 24.12 -35.45
CA LEU A 532 7.17 24.25 -36.83
C LEU A 532 6.10 24.87 -37.75
N ALA A 533 4.83 24.49 -37.59
CA ALA A 533 3.72 25.10 -38.33
C ALA A 533 3.37 26.54 -37.89
N MET A 534 3.85 27.01 -36.73
CA MET A 534 3.79 28.43 -36.33
C MET A 534 4.98 29.21 -36.88
N GLU A 535 6.17 28.64 -36.83
CA GLU A 535 7.43 29.20 -37.35
C GLU A 535 7.38 29.41 -38.87
N ALA A 536 6.88 28.43 -39.61
CA ALA A 536 6.61 28.54 -41.05
C ALA A 536 5.43 29.47 -41.41
N GLY A 537 4.77 30.12 -40.44
CA GLY A 537 3.60 30.99 -40.64
C GLY A 537 2.31 30.27 -41.08
N ASP A 538 2.38 28.95 -41.25
CA ASP A 538 1.42 28.16 -42.01
C ASP A 538 0.18 27.69 -41.24
N MET A 539 0.08 28.06 -39.95
CA MET A 539 -0.98 27.65 -39.01
C MET A 539 -2.42 27.81 -39.57
N TYR A 540 -2.65 28.77 -40.47
CA TYR A 540 -3.95 28.97 -41.13
C TYR A 540 -4.40 27.76 -41.97
N LYS A 541 -3.47 26.99 -42.57
CA LYS A 541 -3.72 25.77 -43.36
C LYS A 541 -4.26 24.59 -42.53
N PHE A 542 -4.17 24.69 -41.21
CA PHE A 542 -4.58 23.65 -40.26
C PHE A 542 -5.85 24.03 -39.46
N LYS A 543 -6.47 25.17 -39.76
CA LYS A 543 -7.71 25.65 -39.13
C LYS A 543 -8.84 24.62 -39.25
N GLY A 544 -9.21 23.99 -38.13
CA GLY A 544 -10.29 23.00 -38.05
C GLY A 544 -9.86 21.55 -38.25
N LYS A 545 -8.59 21.29 -38.59
CA LYS A 545 -7.98 19.96 -38.54
C LYS A 545 -7.64 19.58 -37.09
N LYS A 546 -7.42 18.29 -36.82
CA LYS A 546 -6.86 17.83 -35.55
C LYS A 546 -5.33 17.88 -35.61
N LEU A 547 -4.70 17.90 -34.43
CA LEU A 547 -3.25 17.95 -34.26
C LEU A 547 -2.50 16.75 -34.88
N LYS A 548 -3.21 15.64 -35.16
CA LYS A 548 -2.66 14.46 -35.86
C LYS A 548 -2.85 14.46 -37.38
N ASP A 549 -3.56 15.46 -37.91
CA ASP A 549 -3.79 15.67 -39.33
C ASP A 549 -2.86 16.80 -39.88
N ILE A 550 -1.80 17.13 -39.13
CA ILE A 550 -0.69 18.00 -39.52
C ILE A 550 0.41 17.10 -40.08
N ASP A 551 0.68 17.21 -41.38
CA ASP A 551 1.81 16.53 -42.00
C ASP A 551 3.09 17.32 -41.76
N VAL A 552 4.16 16.62 -41.36
CA VAL A 552 5.47 17.24 -41.06
C VAL A 552 6.35 17.35 -42.29
N SER A 553 6.09 16.55 -43.34
CA SER A 553 6.89 16.55 -44.57
C SER A 553 6.84 17.90 -45.31
N TYR A 554 5.90 18.78 -44.93
CA TYR A 554 5.78 20.15 -45.40
C TYR A 554 6.80 21.13 -44.81
N PHE A 555 7.48 20.75 -43.71
CA PHE A 555 8.47 21.58 -43.01
C PHE A 555 9.89 20.99 -43.05
N THR A 556 10.02 19.69 -43.31
CA THR A 556 11.31 18.99 -43.27
C THR A 556 12.07 19.05 -44.59
N ASN A 557 12.53 20.25 -44.95
CA ASN A 557 13.80 20.37 -45.68
C ASN A 557 14.94 20.26 -44.65
N PHE A 558 15.10 19.07 -44.07
CA PHE A 558 16.37 18.71 -43.44
C PHE A 558 17.32 18.33 -44.56
N GLU A 559 18.12 19.30 -45.00
CA GLU A 559 19.41 18.96 -45.58
C GLU A 559 20.24 18.32 -44.46
N GLU A 560 20.76 17.11 -44.70
CA GLU A 560 21.60 16.40 -43.73
C GLU A 560 22.99 17.05 -43.74
N GLU A 561 23.11 18.23 -43.14
CA GLU A 561 24.41 18.78 -42.76
C GLU A 561 25.02 17.85 -41.71
N ASP A 562 26.13 17.20 -42.08
CA ASP A 562 26.97 16.42 -41.17
C ASP A 562 27.55 17.35 -40.09
N ILE A 563 26.84 17.53 -38.98
CA ILE A 563 27.33 18.24 -37.80
C ILE A 563 28.43 17.38 -37.16
N ASP A 564 29.67 17.64 -37.59
CA ASP A 564 30.88 17.07 -37.00
C ASP A 564 30.96 17.46 -35.51
N ILE A 565 30.73 16.49 -34.63
CA ILE A 565 30.70 16.70 -33.18
C ILE A 565 32.13 16.76 -32.66
N ASN A 566 32.77 17.91 -32.89
CA ASN A 566 34.02 18.25 -32.25
C ASN A 566 33.74 18.86 -30.87
N ASP A 567 34.54 18.49 -29.86
CA ASP A 567 34.29 18.85 -28.47
C ASP A 567 34.52 20.36 -28.21
N ASP A 568 33.53 21.03 -27.61
CA ASP A 568 33.80 22.13 -26.67
C ASP A 568 32.66 22.24 -25.63
N VAL A 569 32.99 22.03 -24.36
CA VAL A 569 32.03 21.98 -23.24
C VAL A 569 32.24 23.20 -22.33
N GLU A 570 31.74 24.37 -22.75
CA GLU A 570 31.76 25.56 -21.89
C GLU A 570 30.64 25.56 -20.83
N GLU A 571 31.04 25.79 -19.58
CA GLU A 571 30.21 25.68 -18.39
C GLU A 571 29.52 27.01 -18.03
N LEU A 572 28.31 27.26 -18.58
CA LEU A 572 27.54 28.47 -18.25
C LEU A 572 26.65 28.30 -17.00
N THR A 573 27.22 28.67 -15.85
CA THR A 573 26.52 28.73 -14.56
C THR A 573 25.71 30.04 -14.38
N THR A 574 24.58 29.95 -13.64
CA THR A 574 23.73 31.06 -13.16
C THR A 574 23.02 31.90 -14.26
N ASN A 575 21.72 32.16 -14.17
CA ASN A 575 21.20 33.12 -13.20
C ASN A 575 19.74 32.89 -12.74
N THR A 576 19.28 33.68 -11.77
CA THR A 576 17.99 33.50 -11.07
C THR A 576 16.84 34.36 -11.62
N GLY A 577 15.62 33.82 -11.59
CA GLY A 577 14.37 34.60 -11.70
C GLY A 577 13.17 33.84 -11.10
N PRO A 578 12.33 34.46 -10.24
CA PRO A 578 11.14 33.83 -9.69
C PRO A 578 9.93 33.94 -10.63
N SER A 579 8.93 33.07 -10.46
CA SER A 579 7.65 33.18 -11.16
C SER A 579 6.52 32.64 -10.27
N ASP A 580 5.58 33.51 -9.89
CA ASP A 580 4.45 33.15 -9.04
C ASP A 580 3.39 32.35 -9.81
N ILE A 581 2.99 31.21 -9.25
CA ILE A 581 1.76 30.50 -9.66
C ILE A 581 1.01 30.09 -8.39
N ALA A 582 -0.13 30.74 -8.15
CA ALA A 582 -0.96 30.51 -6.98
C ALA A 582 -1.66 29.13 -7.03
N LEU A 583 -1.35 28.25 -6.07
CA LEU A 583 -2.07 26.98 -5.90
C LEU A 583 -3.36 27.19 -5.10
N THR A 584 -4.50 27.03 -5.75
CA THR A 584 -5.80 26.92 -5.06
C THR A 584 -6.04 25.47 -4.63
N SER A 585 -5.88 25.19 -3.33
CA SER A 585 -6.07 23.86 -2.76
C SER A 585 -7.55 23.48 -2.64
N LYS A 586 -7.93 22.33 -3.21
CA LYS A 586 -9.17 21.63 -2.83
C LYS A 586 -8.82 20.38 -2.03
N THR A 587 -9.21 20.39 -0.76
CA THR A 587 -9.08 19.22 0.14
C THR A 587 -10.35 18.39 0.04
N GLU A 588 -10.26 17.20 -0.54
CA GLU A 588 -11.36 16.23 -0.54
C GLU A 588 -11.41 15.54 0.83
N VAL A 589 -12.37 15.96 1.66
CA VAL A 589 -12.72 15.26 2.91
C VAL A 589 -13.79 14.21 2.60
N THR A 590 -13.50 12.96 2.95
CA THR A 590 -14.40 11.81 2.77
C THR A 590 -15.69 11.98 3.57
N LYS A 591 -16.84 11.74 2.93
CA LYS A 591 -18.12 11.58 3.63
C LYS A 591 -18.24 10.16 4.18
N GLU A 592 -18.57 10.04 5.45
CA GLU A 592 -19.21 8.87 6.06
C GLU A 592 -20.48 9.33 6.78
N SER A 593 -21.44 8.43 6.99
CA SER A 593 -22.83 8.79 7.29
C SER A 593 -23.39 8.14 8.55
N SER A 594 -24.04 8.94 9.39
CA SER A 594 -24.88 8.50 10.51
C SER A 594 -26.16 9.33 10.57
N LYS A 595 -27.20 8.82 11.26
CA LYS A 595 -28.59 9.30 11.15
C LYS A 595 -29.02 10.12 12.37
N ARG A 596 -29.92 11.09 12.14
CA ARG A 596 -30.92 11.70 13.06
C ARG A 596 -30.61 11.74 14.57
N SER A 597 -30.47 12.96 15.10
CA SER A 597 -31.52 13.58 15.96
C SER A 597 -31.28 15.09 16.10
N ASP A 598 -32.31 15.86 16.42
CA ASP A 598 -32.30 17.32 16.38
C ASP A 598 -31.82 17.98 17.69
N THR A 599 -30.91 18.96 17.62
CA THR A 599 -30.96 20.19 18.45
C THR A 599 -30.07 21.35 17.96
N VAL A 600 -30.72 22.35 17.37
CA VAL A 600 -30.49 23.81 17.57
C VAL A 600 -29.07 24.42 17.42
N LYS A 601 -28.86 25.05 16.25
CA LYS A 601 -28.16 26.34 15.99
C LYS A 601 -26.68 26.55 16.38
N THR A 602 -25.84 26.68 15.36
CA THR A 602 -25.09 27.94 15.11
C THR A 602 -25.01 28.21 13.60
N THR A 603 -24.64 29.42 13.17
CA THR A 603 -24.97 29.96 11.84
C THR A 603 -23.95 29.69 10.73
N LEU A 604 -24.46 29.30 9.54
CA LEU A 604 -23.75 29.32 8.27
C LEU A 604 -24.63 29.98 7.20
N HIS A 605 -24.03 30.72 6.26
CA HIS A 605 -24.77 31.41 5.20
C HIS A 605 -25.41 30.42 4.19
N PRO A 606 -26.63 30.70 3.69
CA PRO A 606 -27.39 29.71 2.92
C PRO A 606 -26.96 29.61 1.44
N VAL A 607 -26.72 28.38 0.99
CA VAL A 607 -26.58 28.05 -0.43
C VAL A 607 -27.96 28.12 -1.10
N MET A 608 -28.22 29.16 -1.89
CA MET A 608 -29.49 29.30 -2.61
C MET A 608 -29.66 28.21 -3.67
N GLY A 609 -30.73 27.42 -3.54
CA GLY A 609 -31.13 26.40 -4.53
C GLY A 609 -31.54 27.00 -5.88
N LYS A 610 -31.78 26.13 -6.87
CA LYS A 610 -32.21 26.50 -8.24
C LYS A 610 -33.64 27.08 -8.29
N ARG A 611 -33.83 28.32 -7.81
CA ARG A 611 -35.08 29.09 -7.89
C ARG A 611 -35.56 29.17 -9.35
N LYS A 612 -36.79 28.73 -9.64
CA LYS A 612 -37.46 28.89 -10.95
C LYS A 612 -37.43 30.38 -11.36
N TRP A 613 -37.33 30.67 -12.66
CA TRP A 613 -37.47 32.04 -13.16
C TRP A 613 -38.94 32.47 -13.10
N GLN A 614 -39.18 33.71 -12.68
CA GLN A 614 -40.48 34.36 -12.79
C GLN A 614 -40.61 35.07 -14.15
N ASP A 615 -41.85 35.33 -14.55
CA ASP A 615 -42.15 35.98 -15.82
C ASP A 615 -41.77 37.46 -15.80
N GLU A 616 -41.89 38.12 -14.64
CA GLU A 616 -41.39 39.47 -14.37
C GLU A 616 -39.87 39.59 -14.57
N GLU A 617 -39.08 38.72 -13.91
CA GLU A 617 -37.62 38.64 -14.10
C GLU A 617 -37.27 38.40 -15.58
N THR A 618 -38.07 37.59 -16.28
CA THR A 618 -37.88 37.28 -17.70
C THR A 618 -38.27 38.47 -18.61
N ALA A 619 -39.28 39.25 -18.25
CA ALA A 619 -39.72 40.45 -18.97
C ALA A 619 -38.70 41.59 -18.84
N VAL A 620 -38.13 41.81 -17.64
CA VAL A 620 -37.03 42.78 -17.44
C VAL A 620 -35.83 42.42 -18.32
N LEU A 621 -35.42 41.15 -18.36
CA LEU A 621 -34.32 40.70 -19.23
C LEU A 621 -34.65 40.86 -20.73
N LYS A 622 -35.88 40.53 -21.16
CA LYS A 622 -36.34 40.74 -22.55
C LYS A 622 -36.36 42.24 -22.94
N LYS A 623 -36.68 43.14 -22.00
CA LYS A 623 -36.70 44.60 -22.21
C LYS A 623 -35.29 45.18 -22.31
N LYS A 624 -34.43 44.91 -21.32
CA LYS A 624 -33.07 45.49 -21.25
C LYS A 624 -32.09 44.90 -22.27
N PHE A 625 -32.14 43.59 -22.53
CA PHE A 625 -31.20 42.93 -23.44
C PHE A 625 -31.78 42.66 -24.84
N LYS A 626 -32.79 43.45 -25.26
CA LYS A 626 -33.49 43.28 -26.55
C LYS A 626 -32.55 43.18 -27.75
N ALA A 627 -31.49 43.99 -27.80
CA ALA A 627 -30.50 44.00 -28.90
C ALA A 627 -29.60 42.74 -28.94
N TYR A 628 -29.27 42.16 -27.78
CA TYR A 628 -28.54 40.90 -27.71
C TYR A 628 -29.43 39.71 -28.09
N ILE A 629 -30.69 39.72 -27.64
CA ILE A 629 -31.67 38.68 -27.93
C ILE A 629 -32.03 38.67 -29.43
N SER A 630 -32.15 39.84 -30.07
CA SER A 630 -32.32 39.97 -31.53
C SER A 630 -31.04 39.78 -32.34
N GLY A 631 -29.91 39.46 -31.71
CA GLY A 631 -28.65 39.14 -32.36
C GLY A 631 -27.89 40.32 -32.98
N LYS A 632 -28.29 41.57 -32.71
CA LYS A 632 -27.72 42.77 -33.35
C LYS A 632 -26.53 43.42 -32.62
N MET A 633 -26.03 42.83 -31.51
CA MET A 633 -24.87 43.37 -30.76
C MET A 633 -23.98 42.31 -30.08
N VAL A 634 -22.80 42.80 -29.68
CA VAL A 634 -21.67 42.19 -28.93
C VAL A 634 -22.11 41.36 -27.70
N PRO A 635 -21.34 40.33 -27.28
CA PRO A 635 -21.59 39.56 -26.05
C PRO A 635 -21.75 40.42 -24.78
N VAL A 636 -22.78 40.09 -23.99
CA VAL A 636 -23.14 40.79 -22.74
C VAL A 636 -22.03 40.70 -21.69
N SER A 637 -21.48 41.87 -21.32
CA SER A 637 -20.37 42.01 -20.38
C SER A 637 -20.80 41.76 -18.92
N ASN A 638 -19.83 41.75 -17.99
CA ASN A 638 -20.17 41.70 -16.56
C ASN A 638 -20.73 43.03 -16.05
N HIS A 639 -20.39 44.14 -16.72
CA HIS A 639 -20.81 45.49 -16.36
C HIS A 639 -22.32 45.66 -16.63
N ASP A 640 -22.77 45.30 -17.83
CA ASP A 640 -24.18 45.46 -18.25
C ASP A 640 -25.13 44.63 -17.38
N ILE A 641 -24.69 43.45 -16.93
CA ILE A 641 -25.44 42.60 -16.00
C ILE A 641 -25.48 43.21 -14.61
N LYS A 642 -24.40 43.89 -14.16
CA LYS A 642 -24.39 44.60 -12.89
C LYS A 642 -25.34 45.80 -12.94
N ALA A 643 -25.24 46.65 -13.96
CA ALA A 643 -26.16 47.76 -14.19
C ALA A 643 -27.63 47.28 -14.21
N ALA A 644 -27.96 46.23 -14.96
CA ALA A 644 -29.31 45.69 -15.00
C ALA A 644 -29.81 45.08 -13.66
N LYS A 645 -28.91 44.75 -12.72
CA LYS A 645 -29.27 44.37 -11.34
C LYS A 645 -29.43 45.57 -10.43
N ASP A 646 -28.56 46.57 -10.57
CA ASP A 646 -28.57 47.79 -9.78
C ASP A 646 -29.79 48.66 -10.14
N GLU A 647 -30.26 48.61 -11.39
CA GLU A 647 -31.52 49.20 -11.87
C GLU A 647 -32.80 48.39 -11.51
N ASN A 648 -32.68 47.14 -11.04
CA ASN A 648 -33.85 46.29 -10.82
C ASN A 648 -33.63 45.19 -9.77
N GLU A 649 -34.15 45.43 -8.56
CA GLU A 649 -33.97 44.54 -7.39
C GLU A 649 -34.42 43.09 -7.60
N LEU A 650 -35.36 42.82 -8.51
CA LEU A 650 -35.81 41.46 -8.83
C LEU A 650 -34.65 40.59 -9.35
N LEU A 651 -33.73 41.19 -10.10
CA LEU A 651 -32.50 40.54 -10.58
C LEU A 651 -31.38 40.52 -9.53
N GLY A 652 -31.48 41.35 -8.47
CA GLY A 652 -30.57 41.38 -7.31
C GLY A 652 -30.25 39.98 -6.75
N LYS A 653 -31.29 39.15 -6.63
CA LYS A 653 -31.27 37.78 -6.09
C LYS A 653 -30.73 36.72 -7.08
N ARG A 654 -30.21 37.12 -8.25
CA ARG A 654 -29.60 36.24 -9.27
C ARG A 654 -28.10 36.50 -9.41
N THR A 655 -27.33 35.45 -9.71
CA THR A 655 -25.90 35.56 -10.05
C THR A 655 -25.71 35.92 -11.53
N ASN A 656 -24.61 36.59 -11.88
CA ASN A 656 -24.33 36.99 -13.26
C ASN A 656 -24.27 35.78 -14.22
N ALA A 657 -23.80 34.62 -13.73
CA ALA A 657 -23.80 33.37 -14.48
C ALA A 657 -25.22 32.85 -14.79
N GLN A 658 -26.15 32.93 -13.83
CA GLN A 658 -27.56 32.59 -14.05
C GLN A 658 -28.21 33.54 -15.07
N ILE A 659 -27.90 34.84 -15.02
CA ILE A 659 -28.42 35.84 -15.95
C ILE A 659 -27.93 35.56 -17.38
N ARG A 660 -26.61 35.33 -17.61
CA ARG A 660 -26.09 34.91 -18.94
C ARG A 660 -26.74 33.62 -19.43
N SER A 661 -26.89 32.62 -18.55
CA SER A 661 -27.52 31.34 -18.92
C SER A 661 -28.97 31.52 -19.38
N LYS A 662 -29.78 32.33 -18.69
CA LYS A 662 -31.17 32.64 -19.10
C LYS A 662 -31.21 33.48 -20.38
N LEU A 663 -30.33 34.48 -20.54
CA LEU A 663 -30.25 35.29 -21.77
C LEU A 663 -29.87 34.44 -23.00
N ASN A 664 -28.92 33.52 -22.86
CA ASN A 664 -28.56 32.58 -23.92
C ASN A 664 -29.70 31.61 -24.24
N ASN A 665 -30.41 31.10 -23.22
CA ASN A 665 -31.57 30.23 -23.43
C ASN A 665 -32.75 30.96 -24.11
N ILE A 666 -32.95 32.25 -23.82
CA ILE A 666 -33.94 33.09 -24.52
C ILE A 666 -33.51 33.29 -25.98
N ARG A 667 -32.25 33.68 -26.24
CA ARG A 667 -31.71 33.88 -27.59
C ARG A 667 -31.75 32.61 -28.46
N LEU A 668 -31.59 31.44 -27.86
CA LEU A 668 -31.64 30.13 -28.53
C LEU A 668 -33.07 29.54 -28.64
N GLY A 669 -34.12 30.27 -28.23
CA GLY A 669 -35.51 29.76 -28.23
C GLY A 669 -35.77 28.62 -27.24
N LYS A 670 -34.83 28.33 -26.32
CA LYS A 670 -34.89 27.23 -25.35
C LYS A 670 -35.56 27.60 -24.02
N SER A 671 -36.13 28.81 -23.92
CA SER A 671 -37.04 29.18 -22.85
C SER A 671 -38.44 29.32 -23.43
N LYS A 672 -39.35 28.48 -22.95
CA LYS A 672 -40.70 28.98 -22.64
C LYS A 672 -40.57 30.00 -21.51
#